data_AF-A0A934RS45-F1
#
_entry.id   AF-A0A934RS45-F1
#
_cell.length_a   1.000
_cell.length_b   1.000
_cell.length_c   1.000
_cell.angle_alpha   90.00
_cell.angle_beta   90.00
_cell.angle_gamma   90.00
#
_symmetry.space_group_name_H-M   'P 1'
#
loop_
_entity.id
_entity.type
_entity.pdbx_description
1 polymer ?
#
loop_
_entity_poly.entity_id
_entity_poly.type
_entity_poly.pdbx_seq_one_letter_code
_entity_poly.pdbx_strand_id
1 'polypeptide(L)'
;MILLSLIAVGLLSLSSTQLRSSQATQARQEAQANARLALQIAIGNLQKYAGPDQRITATADMAGTAEGDALPSGSGPENNTSLDGTQKGLTSVQPGTRHWTGVFTNNDDPSEIYEKTPSASLLRWLVSSPADGLGSGDVNPGNSAYQVGGNQSSAQAVLLVGNNTPGNEIGSDDSLVSAPLVSIRNPETGNPQGAFAWWVGDEGVKSRLNLQNEDELDIDYDTFTAQRRGWETVTGMEGYPTPGGGSNTDLTRILTLPTAKLIPGASGGTSSGSANSLFHSATTVSRGLLTNPLEGGLKVDLTTAFAQGLSSGPPAGAYDNYPTRDGRVIPGTASSALARLEHLTWDHLLEFTERHRSLGSNGLQVRGKGEVDEASISPAIIDIRLVLGVKMETNGRRVTADSDFQVIPAGKLAVTLANPYSVPLVWESGLELQLINQTPLGNRPARLWQYNNNNCAYFPADETPRRAGREVAVFNQAVFTIEPGRLEPGEARGYTQAEPLVRTIRTASREVTIPFKPIDATNINDFNNSVQLESGVSTKLPKSLDVRESWQTTLVMLEMRLAGSSRGEFLRRVERLELDNGYYWPTTRQFTFGNYSQFSGGPVPLVSHTLQLSQPGIDYLRAGRMPRDYEMGQRGSTLRTFMDFNLHGTNFSKPIASYNPPPFFMEMVDSWAGLAFDGGFTGDAFAQDMAFNPIPWGFSNVEGPRNTILYSVPERFSTLAQFQHADLTNDAERLSIGHQPAYALGNSYATPFVQRELVNERRVDYEIMGSNNHSGATQMPREYYDISHILNSSLYDRYYFSTLDLQSREPRNPNYVLTERSETANFSEPSEVAKSLQVEGAFNVNSTSIDAWKALLGSTRFRQHPTSGQQSGNAAFPRSLEQTAQPITPPTGSGEDSFAGYRELDEQEVDALAREITRQVRKRGPFVSLSHFVNRAVAPLEEAPELTRSGALQCALDESGVNISIDGDRNGFQDISASKDRVTLAHKNRAPRADVDGGDTSNQLPNANRRHPDWAVTSADNNYGAVASILADSDMLYDREFRPEQGYRSTGIPGWMLQGDMLQVLEPSLTVRSDTFRIRSCGRSYDAAGKILATAYAEAIVQRQVDYLDPSNEPESPYNELNSVNERFGRRFQVIAFRWLSENEI
;
A
#
# COMPACT_ATOMS: atom_id res chain seq x y z
N MET A 1 -40.92 -86.08 -17.64
CA MET A 1 -39.76 -85.56 -18.39
C MET A 1 -39.79 -84.04 -18.53
N ILE A 2 -40.81 -83.44 -19.16
CA ILE A 2 -40.88 -81.97 -19.40
C ILE A 2 -40.81 -81.10 -18.13
N LEU A 3 -41.44 -81.52 -17.02
CA LEU A 3 -41.42 -80.79 -15.74
C LEU A 3 -40.01 -80.75 -15.10
N LEU A 4 -39.27 -81.87 -15.16
CA LEU A 4 -37.90 -81.97 -14.68
C LEU A 4 -36.94 -81.11 -15.52
N SER A 5 -37.17 -81.03 -16.83
CA SER A 5 -36.42 -80.15 -17.73
C SER A 5 -36.67 -78.67 -17.44
N LEU A 6 -37.91 -78.26 -17.16
CA LEU A 6 -38.25 -76.89 -16.78
C LEU A 6 -37.63 -76.48 -15.44
N ILE A 7 -37.64 -77.37 -14.45
CA ILE A 7 -36.99 -77.14 -13.15
C ILE A 7 -35.47 -77.05 -13.31
N ALA A 8 -34.86 -77.93 -14.12
CA ALA A 8 -33.43 -77.88 -14.41
C ALA A 8 -33.02 -76.58 -15.10
N VAL A 9 -33.79 -76.11 -16.10
CA VAL A 9 -33.55 -74.82 -16.77
C VAL A 9 -33.74 -73.64 -15.80
N GLY A 10 -34.75 -73.69 -14.92
CA GLY A 10 -34.95 -72.69 -13.87
C GLY A 10 -33.81 -72.61 -12.86
N LEU A 11 -33.29 -73.76 -12.40
CA LEU A 11 -32.15 -73.85 -11.50
C LEU A 11 -30.83 -73.44 -12.17
N LEU A 12 -30.62 -73.79 -13.44
CA LEU A 12 -29.48 -73.33 -14.23
C LEU A 12 -29.52 -71.81 -14.44
N SER A 13 -30.70 -71.24 -14.71
CA SER A 13 -30.88 -69.79 -14.83
C SER A 13 -30.54 -69.10 -13.51
N LEU A 14 -31.07 -69.60 -12.38
CA LEU A 14 -30.82 -69.05 -11.04
C LEU A 14 -29.34 -69.18 -10.61
N SER A 15 -28.70 -70.32 -10.91
CA SER A 15 -27.28 -70.52 -10.66
C SER A 15 -26.42 -69.58 -11.52
N SER A 16 -26.79 -69.39 -12.79
CA SER A 16 -26.10 -68.44 -13.68
C SER A 16 -26.26 -66.98 -13.23
N THR A 17 -27.41 -66.61 -12.65
CA THR A 17 -27.62 -65.26 -12.13
C THR A 17 -26.91 -65.05 -10.80
N GLN A 18 -26.91 -66.05 -9.91
CA GLN A 18 -26.12 -66.02 -8.67
C GLN A 18 -24.61 -65.95 -8.94
N LEU A 19 -24.09 -66.75 -9.88
CA LEU A 19 -22.68 -66.71 -10.29
C LEU A 19 -22.30 -65.35 -10.89
N ARG A 20 -23.15 -64.79 -11.78
CA ARG A 20 -22.93 -63.44 -12.33
C ARG A 20 -22.99 -62.35 -11.25
N SER A 21 -23.93 -62.46 -10.30
CA SER A 21 -24.01 -61.55 -9.16
C SER A 21 -22.77 -61.63 -8.28
N SER A 22 -22.29 -62.84 -7.97
CA SER A 22 -21.09 -63.07 -7.17
C SER A 22 -19.84 -62.50 -7.85
N GLN A 23 -19.70 -62.74 -9.16
CA GLN A 23 -18.58 -62.19 -9.95
C GLN A 23 -18.64 -60.65 -10.02
N ALA A 24 -19.83 -60.08 -10.18
CA ALA A 24 -20.00 -58.62 -10.16
C ALA A 24 -19.66 -58.01 -8.79
N THR A 25 -20.03 -58.68 -7.69
CA THR A 25 -19.65 -58.25 -6.33
C THR A 25 -18.14 -58.33 -6.13
N GLN A 26 -17.49 -59.40 -6.57
CA GLN A 26 -16.04 -59.57 -6.47
C GLN A 26 -15.30 -58.49 -7.28
N ALA A 27 -15.68 -58.26 -8.54
CA ALA A 27 -15.09 -57.23 -9.38
C ALA A 27 -15.25 -55.83 -8.76
N ARG A 28 -16.42 -55.54 -8.16
CA ARG A 28 -16.66 -54.28 -7.45
C ARG A 28 -15.79 -54.12 -6.22
N GLN A 29 -15.58 -55.18 -5.44
CA GLN A 29 -14.68 -55.16 -4.28
C GLN A 29 -13.23 -54.91 -4.71
N GLU A 30 -12.78 -55.53 -5.80
CA GLU A 30 -11.45 -55.30 -6.36
C GLU A 30 -11.29 -53.85 -6.88
N ALA A 31 -12.29 -53.33 -7.59
CA ALA A 31 -12.29 -51.92 -8.03
C ALA A 31 -12.24 -50.94 -6.83
N GLN A 32 -12.97 -51.24 -5.76
CA GLN A 32 -12.91 -50.46 -4.51
C GLN A 32 -11.55 -50.57 -3.81
N ALA A 33 -10.93 -51.74 -3.80
CA ALA A 33 -9.57 -51.91 -3.26
C ALA A 33 -8.55 -51.08 -4.07
N ASN A 34 -8.64 -51.10 -5.39
CA ASN A 34 -7.78 -50.31 -6.28
C ASN A 34 -7.98 -48.79 -6.08
N ALA A 35 -9.23 -48.33 -5.88
CA ALA A 35 -9.50 -46.93 -5.58
C ALA A 35 -8.93 -46.50 -4.21
N ARG A 36 -9.02 -47.36 -3.19
CA ARG A 36 -8.42 -47.10 -1.87
C ARG A 36 -6.89 -47.07 -1.93
N LEU A 37 -6.27 -47.95 -2.72
CA LEU A 37 -4.84 -47.91 -2.97
C LEU A 37 -4.43 -46.58 -3.60
N ALA A 38 -5.15 -46.12 -4.64
CA ALA A 38 -4.93 -44.80 -5.23
C ALA A 38 -5.03 -43.67 -4.20
N LEU A 39 -6.05 -43.71 -3.34
CA LEU A 39 -6.20 -42.71 -2.28
C LEU A 39 -5.02 -42.71 -1.29
N GLN A 40 -4.54 -43.89 -0.88
CA GLN A 40 -3.39 -44.00 0.02
C GLN A 40 -2.10 -43.47 -0.63
N ILE A 41 -1.88 -43.76 -1.92
CA ILE A 41 -0.76 -43.21 -2.69
C ILE A 41 -0.87 -41.69 -2.78
N ALA A 42 -2.05 -41.16 -3.07
CA ALA A 42 -2.30 -39.73 -3.15
C ALA A 42 -1.99 -39.03 -1.82
N ILE A 43 -2.44 -39.57 -0.68
CA ILE A 43 -2.15 -39.04 0.66
C ILE A 43 -0.64 -39.12 0.95
N GLY A 44 0.03 -40.21 0.59
CA GLY A 44 1.47 -40.36 0.77
C GLY A 44 2.28 -39.35 -0.05
N ASN A 45 1.88 -39.10 -1.30
CA ASN A 45 2.49 -38.07 -2.14
C ASN A 45 2.20 -36.66 -1.59
N LEU A 46 0.97 -36.39 -1.15
CA LEU A 46 0.61 -35.13 -0.51
C LEU A 46 1.47 -34.87 0.74
N GLN A 47 1.61 -35.87 1.61
CA GLN A 47 2.46 -35.79 2.80
C GLN A 47 3.93 -35.53 2.44
N LYS A 48 4.47 -36.24 1.45
CA LYS A 48 5.87 -36.13 1.05
C LYS A 48 6.22 -34.78 0.43
N TYR A 49 5.33 -34.24 -0.41
CA TYR A 49 5.66 -33.05 -1.20
C TYR A 49 5.11 -31.76 -0.60
N ALA A 50 3.89 -31.76 -0.02
CA ALA A 50 3.24 -30.57 0.53
C ALA A 50 3.28 -30.49 2.08
N GLY A 51 3.85 -31.51 2.74
CA GLY A 51 3.94 -31.59 4.19
C GLY A 51 4.89 -30.57 4.84
N PRO A 52 6.09 -30.28 4.29
CA PRO A 52 6.97 -29.23 4.81
C PRO A 52 6.33 -27.84 4.76
N ASP A 53 6.68 -26.96 5.71
CA ASP A 53 6.11 -25.60 5.84
C ASP A 53 6.44 -24.72 4.61
N GLN A 54 7.64 -24.89 4.05
CA GLN A 54 8.18 -24.10 2.94
C GLN A 54 7.62 -24.48 1.54
N ARG A 55 6.42 -25.08 1.51
CA ARG A 55 5.81 -25.58 0.27
C ARG A 55 4.64 -24.69 -0.13
N ILE A 56 4.56 -24.43 -1.42
CA ILE A 56 3.55 -23.60 -2.06
C ILE A 56 2.70 -24.46 -2.97
N THR A 57 1.41 -24.15 -3.08
CA THR A 57 0.51 -24.86 -3.98
C THR A 57 -0.13 -23.91 -4.98
N ALA A 58 -0.26 -24.37 -6.21
CA ALA A 58 -0.98 -23.64 -7.25
C ALA A 58 -1.49 -24.57 -8.35
N THR A 59 -2.45 -24.11 -9.14
CA THR A 59 -3.06 -24.89 -10.22
C THR A 59 -2.25 -24.80 -11.53
N ALA A 60 -2.30 -25.84 -12.34
CA ALA A 60 -1.67 -25.87 -13.67
C ALA A 60 -2.21 -24.77 -14.60
N ASP A 61 -3.43 -24.32 -14.36
CA ASP A 61 -4.09 -23.22 -15.04
C ASP A 61 -3.25 -21.93 -15.02
N MET A 62 -2.35 -21.73 -14.04
CA MET A 62 -1.41 -20.61 -14.02
C MET A 62 -0.53 -20.49 -15.27
N ALA A 63 -0.37 -21.58 -16.02
CA ALA A 63 0.31 -21.58 -17.30
C ALA A 63 -0.54 -21.08 -18.49
N GLY A 64 -1.72 -20.50 -18.25
CA GLY A 64 -2.50 -19.80 -19.27
C GLY A 64 -1.82 -18.51 -19.76
N THR A 65 -2.45 -17.84 -20.72
CA THR A 65 -2.09 -16.44 -21.06
C THR A 65 -2.32 -15.53 -19.86
N ALA A 66 -1.83 -14.29 -19.92
CA ALA A 66 -2.17 -13.29 -18.90
C ALA A 66 -3.69 -13.17 -18.72
N GLU A 67 -4.46 -13.20 -19.81
CA GLU A 67 -5.94 -13.14 -19.80
C GLU A 67 -6.62 -14.44 -19.34
N GLY A 68 -5.86 -15.51 -19.07
CA GLY A 68 -6.38 -16.80 -18.63
C GLY A 68 -6.85 -17.73 -19.76
N ASP A 69 -6.58 -17.36 -21.01
CA ASP A 69 -6.85 -18.22 -22.16
C ASP A 69 -5.87 -19.39 -22.22
N ALA A 70 -6.31 -20.48 -22.87
CA ALA A 70 -5.43 -21.61 -23.16
C ALA A 70 -4.33 -21.20 -24.13
N LEU A 71 -3.11 -21.67 -23.88
CA LEU A 71 -2.03 -21.50 -24.83
C LEU A 71 -2.24 -22.38 -26.08
N PRO A 72 -1.87 -21.89 -27.28
CA PRO A 72 -1.85 -22.73 -28.49
C PRO A 72 -0.92 -23.93 -28.30
N SER A 73 -1.29 -25.07 -28.88
CA SER A 73 -0.49 -26.30 -28.80
C SER A 73 0.96 -26.07 -29.24
N GLY A 74 1.92 -26.50 -28.41
CA GLY A 74 3.36 -26.32 -28.64
C GLY A 74 3.95 -25.00 -28.11
N SER A 75 3.13 -24.08 -27.60
CA SER A 75 3.59 -22.85 -26.95
C SER A 75 3.92 -23.09 -25.47
N GLY A 76 4.95 -22.44 -24.94
CA GLY A 76 5.27 -22.43 -23.51
C GLY A 76 4.69 -21.19 -22.82
N PRO A 77 4.41 -21.25 -21.51
CA PRO A 77 3.89 -20.10 -20.79
C PRO A 77 4.99 -19.07 -20.52
N GLU A 78 4.67 -17.78 -20.68
CA GLU A 78 5.63 -16.68 -20.54
C GLU A 78 6.19 -16.58 -19.11
N ASN A 79 5.37 -16.93 -18.11
CA ASN A 79 5.74 -16.93 -16.70
C ASN A 79 6.60 -18.13 -16.27
N ASN A 80 6.95 -19.07 -17.16
CA ASN A 80 7.66 -20.30 -16.80
C ASN A 80 9.09 -20.05 -16.28
N THR A 81 9.69 -18.91 -16.61
CA THR A 81 11.04 -18.59 -16.21
C THR A 81 11.00 -17.45 -15.21
N SER A 82 11.61 -17.64 -14.05
CA SER A 82 11.86 -16.58 -13.08
C SER A 82 12.83 -15.55 -13.65
N LEU A 83 12.92 -14.38 -13.01
CA LEU A 83 13.76 -13.27 -13.46
C LEU A 83 15.26 -13.61 -13.44
N ASP A 84 15.67 -14.53 -12.58
CA ASP A 84 17.04 -15.05 -12.50
C ASP A 84 17.33 -16.19 -13.52
N GLY A 85 16.37 -16.56 -14.36
CA GLY A 85 16.48 -17.67 -15.32
C GLY A 85 16.03 -19.04 -14.79
N THR A 86 15.59 -19.15 -13.53
CA THR A 86 15.14 -20.42 -12.94
C THR A 86 13.85 -20.91 -13.60
N GLN A 87 13.83 -22.18 -14.01
CA GLN A 87 12.63 -22.80 -14.59
C GLN A 87 11.63 -23.16 -13.49
N LYS A 88 10.43 -22.58 -13.55
CA LYS A 88 9.33 -22.85 -12.62
C LYS A 88 8.68 -24.20 -12.84
N GLY A 89 8.84 -24.79 -14.02
CA GLY A 89 8.25 -26.09 -14.39
C GLY A 89 6.81 -26.01 -14.88
N LEU A 90 6.36 -24.81 -15.27
CA LEU A 90 5.08 -24.58 -15.92
C LEU A 90 5.16 -24.95 -17.41
N THR A 91 4.07 -25.47 -17.93
CA THR A 91 3.96 -25.97 -19.31
C THR A 91 2.60 -25.58 -19.87
N SER A 92 2.36 -25.72 -21.18
CA SER A 92 0.99 -25.64 -21.68
C SER A 92 0.06 -26.61 -20.95
N VAL A 93 -1.24 -26.34 -20.99
CA VAL A 93 -2.29 -27.17 -20.38
C VAL A 93 -3.20 -27.74 -21.46
N GLN A 94 -3.71 -28.94 -21.22
CA GLN A 94 -4.76 -29.56 -22.03
C GLN A 94 -6.13 -29.44 -21.33
N PRO A 95 -7.25 -29.45 -22.07
CA PRO A 95 -8.57 -29.66 -21.48
C PRO A 95 -8.55 -30.88 -20.54
N GLY A 96 -9.04 -30.75 -19.32
CA GLY A 96 -8.97 -31.79 -18.28
C GLY A 96 -7.75 -31.73 -17.35
N THR A 97 -6.71 -30.95 -17.67
CA THR A 97 -5.47 -30.88 -16.87
C THR A 97 -5.27 -29.56 -16.16
N ARG A 98 -6.06 -28.52 -16.49
CA ARG A 98 -5.94 -27.16 -15.96
C ARG A 98 -5.99 -27.10 -14.43
N HIS A 99 -6.82 -27.92 -13.80
CA HIS A 99 -7.01 -27.91 -12.34
C HIS A 99 -6.10 -28.92 -11.60
N TRP A 100 -5.02 -29.38 -12.22
CA TRP A 100 -4.01 -30.16 -11.50
C TRP A 100 -3.28 -29.28 -10.49
N THR A 101 -3.15 -29.77 -9.25
CA THR A 101 -2.43 -29.04 -8.19
C THR A 101 -0.94 -29.34 -8.28
N GLY A 102 -0.13 -28.31 -8.46
CA GLY A 102 1.32 -28.38 -8.39
C GLY A 102 1.82 -27.98 -7.02
N VAL A 103 2.89 -28.64 -6.56
CA VAL A 103 3.62 -28.25 -5.35
C VAL A 103 4.95 -27.64 -5.76
N PHE A 104 5.23 -26.46 -5.25
CA PHE A 104 6.41 -25.68 -5.55
C PHE A 104 7.25 -25.46 -4.29
N THR A 105 8.55 -25.24 -4.47
CA THR A 105 9.48 -24.83 -3.42
C THR A 105 10.19 -23.55 -3.83
N ASN A 106 10.57 -22.75 -2.83
CA ASN A 106 11.59 -21.72 -3.02
C ASN A 106 12.97 -22.43 -3.09
N ASN A 107 13.79 -22.07 -4.08
CA ASN A 107 15.16 -22.59 -4.20
C ASN A 107 16.21 -21.64 -3.60
N ASP A 108 15.81 -20.41 -3.29
CA ASP A 108 16.70 -19.37 -2.81
C ASP A 108 16.88 -19.42 -1.30
N ASP A 109 17.99 -18.86 -0.81
CA ASP A 109 18.17 -18.63 0.61
C ASP A 109 17.10 -17.61 1.08
N PRO A 110 16.34 -17.91 2.15
CA PRO A 110 15.36 -16.99 2.73
C PRO A 110 15.89 -15.57 2.97
N SER A 111 17.16 -15.41 3.30
CA SER A 111 17.79 -14.10 3.54
C SER A 111 17.92 -13.24 2.27
N GLU A 112 17.91 -13.84 1.08
CA GLU A 112 18.08 -13.09 -0.17
C GLU A 112 16.79 -12.33 -0.58
N ILE A 113 15.65 -12.60 0.05
CA ILE A 113 14.36 -11.93 -0.25
C ILE A 113 14.40 -10.40 -0.08
N TYR A 114 15.36 -9.90 0.69
CA TYR A 114 15.57 -8.46 0.88
C TYR A 114 16.23 -7.78 -0.31
N GLU A 115 16.93 -8.52 -1.17
CA GLU A 115 17.71 -7.96 -2.27
C GLU A 115 17.30 -8.49 -3.64
N LYS A 116 16.59 -9.62 -3.70
CA LYS A 116 16.14 -10.23 -4.96
C LYS A 116 14.71 -10.75 -4.90
N THR A 117 14.10 -10.92 -6.07
CA THR A 117 12.80 -11.60 -6.20
C THR A 117 12.99 -13.12 -6.07
N PRO A 118 12.25 -13.80 -5.19
CA PRO A 118 12.36 -15.25 -5.02
C PRO A 118 11.88 -16.07 -6.23
N SER A 119 12.51 -17.23 -6.43
CA SER A 119 12.27 -18.15 -7.53
C SER A 119 11.56 -19.43 -7.08
N ALA A 120 10.34 -19.63 -7.58
CA ALA A 120 9.59 -20.87 -7.40
C ALA A 120 10.10 -21.96 -8.36
N SER A 121 10.13 -23.22 -7.90
CA SER A 121 10.33 -24.38 -8.77
C SER A 121 9.36 -25.52 -8.45
N LEU A 122 8.84 -26.16 -9.51
CA LEU A 122 7.92 -27.28 -9.39
C LEU A 122 8.65 -28.52 -8.84
N LEU A 123 8.11 -29.09 -7.76
CA LEU A 123 8.51 -30.39 -7.25
C LEU A 123 7.73 -31.52 -7.91
N ARG A 124 6.39 -31.40 -7.96
CA ARG A 124 5.50 -32.43 -8.52
C ARG A 124 4.09 -31.91 -8.76
N TRP A 125 3.43 -32.41 -9.81
CA TRP A 125 1.97 -32.37 -9.96
C TRP A 125 1.30 -33.49 -9.13
N LEU A 126 0.36 -33.13 -8.26
CA LEU A 126 -0.38 -34.05 -7.39
C LEU A 126 -1.50 -34.77 -8.15
N VAL A 127 -1.08 -35.63 -9.07
CA VAL A 127 -1.93 -36.51 -9.86
C VAL A 127 -1.24 -37.85 -10.06
N SER A 128 -2.01 -38.91 -10.35
CA SER A 128 -1.44 -40.22 -10.65
C SER A 128 -0.44 -40.16 -11.79
N SER A 129 0.68 -40.83 -11.61
CA SER A 129 1.76 -40.93 -12.59
C SER A 129 2.11 -42.39 -12.87
N PRO A 130 2.59 -42.74 -14.08
CA PRO A 130 3.19 -44.05 -14.35
C PRO A 130 4.28 -44.45 -13.35
N ALA A 131 4.97 -43.46 -12.75
CA ALA A 131 5.96 -43.64 -11.68
C ALA A 131 5.36 -44.13 -10.34
N ASP A 132 4.05 -43.96 -10.12
CA ASP A 132 3.34 -44.52 -8.96
C ASP A 132 3.07 -46.04 -9.12
N GLY A 133 3.38 -46.60 -10.29
CA GLY A 133 3.34 -48.04 -10.59
C GLY A 133 4.73 -48.63 -10.78
N LEU A 134 4.98 -49.23 -11.96
CA LEU A 134 6.29 -49.79 -12.36
C LEU A 134 6.99 -48.99 -13.47
N GLY A 135 6.45 -47.81 -13.83
CA GLY A 135 6.96 -46.97 -14.92
C GLY A 135 8.00 -45.93 -14.48
N SER A 136 8.56 -45.18 -15.44
CA SER A 136 9.49 -44.06 -15.21
C SER A 136 8.97 -42.77 -15.84
N GLY A 137 9.09 -41.64 -15.12
CA GLY A 137 8.82 -40.29 -15.63
C GLY A 137 7.69 -39.56 -14.89
N ASP A 138 7.87 -38.26 -14.68
CA ASP A 138 6.83 -37.38 -14.15
C ASP A 138 5.87 -36.93 -15.27
N VAL A 139 4.64 -36.64 -14.87
CA VAL A 139 3.55 -36.29 -15.78
C VAL A 139 3.53 -34.78 -16.04
N ASN A 140 3.12 -34.41 -17.24
CA ASN A 140 3.10 -33.03 -17.72
C ASN A 140 1.67 -32.65 -18.14
N PRO A 141 1.09 -31.54 -17.61
CA PRO A 141 -0.24 -31.05 -17.99
C PRO A 141 -0.42 -30.80 -19.50
N GLY A 142 0.65 -30.47 -20.21
CA GLY A 142 0.63 -30.19 -21.65
C GLY A 142 0.54 -31.43 -22.53
N ASN A 143 0.59 -32.63 -21.96
CA ASN A 143 0.54 -33.87 -22.72
C ASN A 143 -0.89 -34.20 -23.19
N SER A 144 -1.11 -34.18 -24.51
CA SER A 144 -2.41 -34.51 -25.13
C SER A 144 -2.90 -35.93 -24.83
N ALA A 145 -2.02 -36.81 -24.35
CA ALA A 145 -2.41 -38.12 -23.83
C ALA A 145 -3.35 -38.03 -22.61
N TYR A 146 -3.51 -36.88 -21.97
CA TYR A 146 -4.40 -36.69 -20.83
C TYR A 146 -5.59 -35.78 -21.12
N GLN A 147 -5.75 -35.33 -22.36
CA GLN A 147 -6.85 -34.47 -22.78
C GLN A 147 -8.23 -35.16 -22.64
N VAL A 148 -9.26 -34.34 -22.41
CA VAL A 148 -10.68 -34.74 -22.46
C VAL A 148 -11.42 -34.05 -23.60
N GLY A 149 -12.51 -34.67 -24.06
CA GLY A 149 -13.49 -34.05 -24.94
C GLY A 149 -14.87 -34.70 -24.79
N GLY A 150 -15.92 -33.88 -24.56
CA GLY A 150 -17.31 -34.35 -24.57
C GLY A 150 -17.59 -35.51 -23.60
N ASN A 151 -17.11 -35.41 -22.35
CA ASN A 151 -17.14 -36.43 -21.30
C ASN A 151 -16.30 -37.71 -21.55
N GLN A 152 -15.48 -37.76 -22.59
CA GLN A 152 -14.56 -38.87 -22.80
C GLN A 152 -13.12 -38.44 -22.54
N SER A 153 -12.39 -39.26 -21.78
CA SER A 153 -10.95 -39.16 -21.62
C SER A 153 -10.24 -40.04 -22.65
N SER A 154 -8.98 -39.74 -22.94
CA SER A 154 -8.13 -40.62 -23.74
C SER A 154 -8.03 -42.04 -23.11
N ALA A 155 -7.52 -43.02 -23.87
CA ALA A 155 -7.27 -44.36 -23.36
C ALA A 155 -6.27 -44.40 -22.18
N GLN A 156 -5.46 -43.35 -21.99
CA GLN A 156 -4.43 -43.25 -20.96
C GLN A 156 -4.85 -42.39 -19.76
N ALA A 157 -6.08 -41.87 -19.75
CA ALA A 157 -6.62 -41.05 -18.67
C ALA A 157 -8.02 -41.51 -18.25
N VAL A 158 -8.44 -41.07 -17.07
CA VAL A 158 -9.82 -41.25 -16.58
C VAL A 158 -10.35 -39.94 -16.03
N LEU A 159 -11.62 -39.67 -16.28
CA LEU A 159 -12.34 -38.51 -15.77
C LEU A 159 -12.61 -38.70 -14.27
N LEU A 160 -12.17 -37.74 -13.45
CA LEU A 160 -12.44 -37.69 -12.00
C LEU A 160 -13.38 -36.54 -11.63
N VAL A 161 -13.48 -35.53 -12.49
CA VAL A 161 -14.47 -34.46 -12.46
C VAL A 161 -15.04 -34.36 -13.88
N GLY A 162 -16.25 -34.86 -14.09
CA GLY A 162 -16.99 -34.80 -15.35
C GLY A 162 -18.17 -33.82 -15.25
N ASN A 163 -19.00 -33.72 -16.30
CA ASN A 163 -20.02 -32.66 -16.37
C ASN A 163 -21.06 -32.69 -15.24
N ASN A 164 -21.26 -33.81 -14.54
CA ASN A 164 -22.23 -33.84 -13.44
C ASN A 164 -21.71 -33.14 -12.18
N THR A 165 -20.38 -33.01 -12.04
CA THR A 165 -19.77 -32.30 -10.91
C THR A 165 -19.92 -30.77 -11.03
N PRO A 166 -19.41 -30.08 -12.07
CA PRO A 166 -19.60 -28.66 -12.25
C PRO A 166 -20.96 -28.32 -12.89
N GLY A 167 -21.72 -29.32 -13.35
CA GLY A 167 -23.02 -29.13 -14.01
C GLY A 167 -22.90 -29.04 -15.54
N ASN A 168 -23.94 -29.55 -16.23
CA ASN A 168 -24.00 -29.66 -17.70
C ASN A 168 -24.15 -28.31 -18.44
N GLU A 169 -24.20 -27.19 -17.72
CA GLU A 169 -24.46 -25.86 -18.27
C GLU A 169 -23.20 -25.19 -18.83
N ILE A 170 -22.02 -25.57 -18.33
CA ILE A 170 -20.73 -25.13 -18.86
C ILE A 170 -20.37 -26.11 -19.99
N GLY A 171 -20.75 -25.80 -21.23
CA GLY A 171 -20.37 -26.60 -22.40
C GLY A 171 -18.87 -26.58 -22.74
N SER A 172 -18.00 -26.27 -21.77
CA SER A 172 -16.55 -26.21 -21.92
C SER A 172 -15.87 -27.38 -21.17
N ASP A 173 -15.01 -28.09 -21.88
CA ASP A 173 -14.12 -29.12 -21.36
C ASP A 173 -13.12 -28.58 -20.30
N ASP A 174 -13.07 -27.26 -20.10
CA ASP A 174 -12.17 -26.60 -19.13
C ASP A 174 -12.55 -26.86 -17.68
N SER A 175 -13.83 -27.11 -17.41
CA SER A 175 -14.32 -27.43 -16.06
C SER A 175 -14.04 -28.88 -15.63
N LEU A 176 -13.60 -29.72 -16.58
CA LEU A 176 -13.37 -31.14 -16.35
C LEU A 176 -11.97 -31.39 -15.78
N VAL A 177 -11.82 -32.51 -15.10
CA VAL A 177 -10.53 -32.98 -14.60
C VAL A 177 -10.32 -34.45 -14.91
N SER A 178 -9.25 -34.74 -15.65
CA SER A 178 -8.76 -36.08 -15.92
C SER A 178 -7.48 -36.37 -15.13
N ALA A 179 -7.22 -37.64 -14.89
CA ALA A 179 -5.97 -38.11 -14.29
C ALA A 179 -5.40 -39.30 -15.09
N PRO A 180 -4.06 -39.43 -15.19
CA PRO A 180 -3.42 -40.55 -15.86
C PRO A 180 -3.79 -41.90 -15.23
N LEU A 181 -4.14 -42.88 -16.05
CA LEU A 181 -4.55 -44.21 -15.60
C LEU A 181 -3.34 -45.14 -15.46
N VAL A 182 -3.09 -45.61 -14.24
CA VAL A 182 -1.96 -46.47 -13.91
C VAL A 182 -2.43 -47.92 -13.83
N SER A 183 -1.82 -48.80 -14.63
CA SER A 183 -2.21 -50.22 -14.67
C SER A 183 -1.56 -51.03 -13.54
N ILE A 184 -2.37 -51.87 -12.88
CA ILE A 184 -1.93 -52.88 -11.92
C ILE A 184 -1.77 -54.20 -12.68
N ARG A 185 -0.58 -54.77 -12.64
CA ARG A 185 -0.26 -56.03 -13.32
C ARG A 185 -0.07 -57.16 -12.32
N ASN A 186 -0.52 -58.34 -12.68
CA ASN A 186 -0.24 -59.54 -11.93
C ASN A 186 1.28 -59.85 -12.01
N PRO A 187 1.99 -60.02 -10.89
CA PRO A 187 3.45 -60.18 -10.88
C PRO A 187 3.94 -61.50 -11.49
N GLU A 188 3.10 -62.54 -11.56
CA GLU A 188 3.47 -63.85 -12.11
C GLU A 188 3.21 -63.94 -13.61
N THR A 189 2.14 -63.32 -14.11
CA THR A 189 1.71 -63.43 -15.52
C THR A 189 1.94 -62.17 -16.34
N GLY A 190 2.18 -61.01 -15.72
CA GLY A 190 2.33 -59.71 -16.38
C GLY A 190 1.03 -59.13 -16.97
N ASN A 191 -0.07 -59.88 -16.88
CA ASN A 191 -1.39 -59.48 -17.38
C ASN A 191 -2.00 -58.35 -16.54
N PRO A 192 -2.77 -57.44 -17.16
CA PRO A 192 -3.45 -56.37 -16.43
C PRO A 192 -4.56 -56.96 -15.56
N GLN A 193 -4.46 -56.75 -14.24
CA GLN A 193 -5.44 -57.21 -13.25
C GLN A 193 -6.42 -56.08 -12.86
N GLY A 194 -5.96 -54.84 -12.95
CA GLY A 194 -6.79 -53.67 -12.68
C GLY A 194 -6.06 -52.39 -13.07
N ALA A 195 -6.63 -51.25 -12.71
CA ALA A 195 -5.97 -49.96 -12.83
C ALA A 195 -6.47 -49.00 -11.76
N PHE A 196 -5.72 -47.93 -11.52
CA PHE A 196 -6.09 -46.87 -10.62
C PHE A 196 -5.69 -45.49 -11.15
N ALA A 197 -6.34 -44.45 -10.67
CA ALA A 197 -5.96 -43.06 -10.91
C ALA A 197 -6.37 -42.20 -9.72
N TRP A 198 -5.71 -41.06 -9.54
CA TRP A 198 -6.03 -40.11 -8.49
C TRP A 198 -5.66 -38.68 -8.89
N TRP A 199 -6.38 -37.72 -8.32
CA TRP A 199 -6.13 -36.28 -8.46
C TRP A 199 -6.36 -35.60 -7.12
N VAL A 200 -5.51 -34.62 -6.82
CA VAL A 200 -5.67 -33.74 -5.67
C VAL A 200 -6.07 -32.35 -6.17
N GLY A 201 -7.25 -31.90 -5.74
CA GLY A 201 -7.73 -30.54 -5.89
C GLY A 201 -7.37 -29.70 -4.67
N ASP A 202 -6.82 -28.52 -4.94
CA ASP A 202 -6.54 -27.50 -3.95
C ASP A 202 -7.85 -26.79 -3.55
N GLU A 203 -8.22 -26.80 -2.27
CA GLU A 203 -9.42 -26.12 -1.77
C GLU A 203 -9.12 -24.72 -1.22
N GLY A 204 -7.84 -24.36 -0.98
CA GLY A 204 -7.44 -23.03 -0.53
C GLY A 204 -7.40 -22.00 -1.66
N VAL A 205 -7.25 -22.41 -2.93
CA VAL A 205 -7.44 -21.52 -4.11
C VAL A 205 -8.91 -21.17 -4.36
N LYS A 206 -9.84 -21.72 -3.58
CA LYS A 206 -11.28 -21.48 -3.67
C LYS A 206 -11.74 -20.60 -2.52
N SER A 207 -12.81 -19.86 -2.72
CA SER A 207 -13.45 -19.08 -1.66
C SER A 207 -14.48 -19.91 -0.91
N ARG A 208 -14.60 -19.71 0.41
CA ARG A 208 -15.47 -20.52 1.26
C ARG A 208 -16.91 -19.99 1.28
N LEU A 209 -17.90 -20.85 1.10
CA LEU A 209 -19.32 -20.49 0.98
C LEU A 209 -20.06 -20.39 2.32
N ASN A 210 -19.63 -21.16 3.32
CA ASN A 210 -20.37 -21.41 4.56
C ASN A 210 -19.72 -20.74 5.78
N LEU A 211 -19.10 -19.58 5.60
CA LEU A 211 -18.63 -18.77 6.73
C LEU A 211 -19.84 -18.13 7.41
N GLN A 212 -19.94 -18.31 8.73
CA GLN A 212 -20.99 -17.71 9.53
C GLN A 212 -20.61 -16.27 9.87
N ASN A 213 -21.56 -15.35 9.75
CA ASN A 213 -21.44 -14.02 10.30
C ASN A 213 -22.35 -13.97 11.53
N GLU A 214 -21.79 -13.87 12.74
CA GLU A 214 -22.61 -13.65 13.93
C GLU A 214 -23.31 -12.29 13.80
N ASP A 215 -24.60 -12.25 14.13
CA ASP A 215 -25.51 -11.13 13.88
C ASP A 215 -25.24 -9.90 14.77
N GLU A 216 -24.10 -9.82 15.45
CA GLU A 216 -23.76 -8.64 16.25
C GLU A 216 -23.20 -7.54 15.37
N LEU A 217 -24.12 -6.62 15.03
CA LEU A 217 -23.92 -5.25 14.55
C LEU A 217 -23.07 -4.37 15.51
N ASP A 218 -22.33 -4.96 16.45
CA ASP A 218 -21.42 -4.21 17.33
C ASP A 218 -20.13 -3.95 16.55
N ILE A 219 -20.23 -3.00 15.62
CA ILE A 219 -19.18 -2.62 14.68
C ILE A 219 -18.10 -1.86 15.46
N ASP A 220 -17.24 -2.62 16.13
CA ASP A 220 -15.93 -2.15 16.52
C ASP A 220 -15.03 -2.21 15.27
N TYR A 221 -14.34 -1.11 14.97
CA TYR A 221 -13.38 -0.99 13.87
C TYR A 221 -12.40 -2.17 13.84
N ASP A 222 -12.08 -2.68 15.03
CA ASP A 222 -11.23 -3.83 15.32
C ASP A 222 -11.54 -5.12 14.53
N THR A 223 -12.77 -5.29 14.04
CA THR A 223 -13.21 -6.52 13.35
C THR A 223 -13.47 -6.34 11.85
N PHE A 224 -13.05 -5.21 11.27
CA PHE A 224 -13.23 -4.89 9.84
C PHE A 224 -12.28 -5.68 8.92
N THR A 225 -12.35 -7.01 9.01
CA THR A 225 -11.56 -7.97 8.22
C THR A 225 -12.48 -8.87 7.40
N ALA A 226 -11.93 -9.67 6.48
CA ALA A 226 -12.68 -10.55 5.58
C ALA A 226 -13.32 -11.78 6.25
N GLN A 227 -14.21 -11.57 7.23
CA GLN A 227 -14.89 -12.60 8.03
C GLN A 227 -16.01 -13.34 7.28
N ARG A 228 -16.57 -12.73 6.23
CA ARG A 228 -17.51 -13.38 5.29
C ARG A 228 -16.95 -13.41 3.88
N ARG A 229 -17.70 -14.00 2.96
CA ARG A 229 -17.47 -13.93 1.51
C ARG A 229 -18.71 -13.33 0.83
N GLY A 230 -18.50 -12.34 -0.03
CA GLY A 230 -19.54 -11.65 -0.78
C GLY A 230 -19.96 -12.41 -2.04
N TRP A 231 -20.46 -13.63 -1.89
CA TRP A 231 -20.87 -14.49 -3.02
C TRP A 231 -22.05 -13.91 -3.81
N GLU A 232 -22.81 -12.99 -3.23
CA GLU A 232 -23.85 -12.23 -3.92
C GLU A 232 -23.34 -11.40 -5.11
N THR A 233 -22.03 -11.17 -5.22
CA THR A 233 -21.38 -10.48 -6.35
C THR A 233 -21.04 -11.40 -7.53
N VAL A 234 -21.23 -12.71 -7.34
CA VAL A 234 -20.92 -13.73 -8.36
C VAL A 234 -22.20 -14.09 -9.10
N THR A 235 -22.12 -14.13 -10.43
CA THR A 235 -23.25 -14.46 -11.30
C THR A 235 -23.82 -15.84 -10.95
N GLY A 236 -25.13 -15.91 -10.77
CA GLY A 236 -25.84 -17.14 -10.35
C GLY A 236 -25.90 -17.34 -8.83
N MET A 237 -25.37 -16.41 -8.04
CA MET A 237 -25.39 -16.44 -6.57
C MET A 237 -26.03 -15.18 -5.97
N GLU A 238 -26.83 -14.44 -6.72
CA GLU A 238 -27.45 -13.16 -6.31
C GLU A 238 -28.37 -13.30 -5.07
N GLY A 239 -28.87 -14.52 -4.81
CA GLY A 239 -29.66 -14.85 -3.61
C GLY A 239 -28.84 -15.19 -2.37
N TYR A 240 -27.50 -15.11 -2.42
CA TYR A 240 -26.65 -15.43 -1.27
C TYR A 240 -26.96 -14.52 -0.06
N PRO A 241 -27.01 -15.05 1.18
CA PRO A 241 -27.40 -14.27 2.36
C PRO A 241 -26.50 -13.05 2.60
N THR A 242 -27.12 -11.88 2.72
CA THR A 242 -26.46 -10.64 3.12
C THR A 242 -26.53 -10.43 4.64
N PRO A 243 -25.57 -9.72 5.25
CA PRO A 243 -25.61 -9.36 6.67
C PRO A 243 -26.90 -8.57 6.98
N GLY A 244 -27.61 -8.93 8.05
CA GLY A 244 -28.89 -8.31 8.43
C GLY A 244 -30.12 -8.86 7.69
N GLY A 245 -29.94 -9.70 6.66
CA GLY A 245 -31.03 -10.51 6.10
C GLY A 245 -31.23 -11.75 6.97
N GLY A 246 -32.44 -11.98 7.48
CA GLY A 246 -32.77 -13.02 8.48
C GLY A 246 -32.57 -14.50 8.12
N SER A 247 -31.67 -14.84 7.20
CA SER A 247 -31.36 -16.19 6.69
C SER A 247 -29.93 -16.67 7.02
N ASN A 248 -29.13 -15.90 7.77
CA ASN A 248 -27.69 -16.13 7.93
C ASN A 248 -27.34 -17.44 8.67
N THR A 249 -28.22 -17.91 9.56
CA THR A 249 -28.01 -19.14 10.36
C THR A 249 -28.05 -20.43 9.55
N ASP A 250 -28.54 -20.41 8.31
CA ASP A 250 -28.62 -21.60 7.45
C ASP A 250 -27.31 -21.89 6.69
N LEU A 251 -26.37 -20.93 6.62
CA LEU A 251 -25.11 -21.11 5.89
C LEU A 251 -24.25 -22.26 6.46
N THR A 252 -24.22 -22.42 7.77
CA THR A 252 -23.48 -23.52 8.44
C THR A 252 -24.08 -24.90 8.16
N ARG A 253 -25.34 -24.97 7.73
CA ARG A 253 -25.99 -26.22 7.30
C ARG A 253 -25.51 -26.68 5.92
N ILE A 254 -24.81 -25.83 5.17
CA ILE A 254 -24.23 -26.16 3.88
C ILE A 254 -22.93 -26.93 4.10
N LEU A 255 -23.05 -28.25 4.08
CA LEU A 255 -21.92 -29.17 4.27
C LEU A 255 -21.19 -29.48 2.96
N THR A 256 -21.92 -29.43 1.83
CA THR A 256 -21.41 -29.79 0.50
C THR A 256 -21.87 -28.80 -0.57
N LEU A 257 -21.13 -28.71 -1.67
CA LEU A 257 -21.52 -27.83 -2.79
C LEU A 257 -22.90 -28.18 -3.38
N PRO A 258 -23.29 -29.45 -3.57
CA PRO A 258 -24.65 -29.79 -4.02
C PRO A 258 -25.76 -29.33 -3.05
N THR A 259 -25.47 -29.29 -1.75
CA THR A 259 -26.42 -28.75 -0.75
C THR A 259 -26.50 -27.22 -0.77
N ALA A 260 -25.62 -26.52 -1.48
CA ALA A 260 -25.72 -25.07 -1.65
C ALA A 260 -26.96 -24.65 -2.46
N LYS A 261 -27.63 -25.57 -3.16
CA LYS A 261 -28.96 -25.36 -3.74
C LYS A 261 -30.04 -25.01 -2.71
N LEU A 262 -29.77 -25.23 -1.42
CA LEU A 262 -30.65 -24.84 -0.32
C LEU A 262 -30.59 -23.34 -0.01
N ILE A 263 -29.63 -22.60 -0.57
CA ILE A 263 -29.57 -21.15 -0.47
C ILE A 263 -30.79 -20.56 -1.20
N PRO A 264 -31.67 -19.79 -0.52
CA PRO A 264 -32.81 -19.14 -1.16
C PRO A 264 -32.35 -18.27 -2.35
N GLY A 265 -32.95 -18.44 -3.53
CA GLY A 265 -32.57 -17.67 -4.73
C GLY A 265 -31.45 -18.30 -5.57
N ALA A 266 -30.63 -19.20 -5.02
CA ALA A 266 -29.71 -20.04 -5.82
C ALA A 266 -30.45 -21.09 -6.71
N SER A 267 -31.80 -21.09 -6.66
CA SER A 267 -32.68 -22.01 -7.39
C SER A 267 -33.67 -21.30 -8.33
N GLY A 268 -33.46 -20.03 -8.71
CA GLY A 268 -34.48 -19.22 -9.40
C GLY A 268 -34.06 -18.57 -10.72
N GLY A 269 -34.20 -19.29 -11.84
CA GLY A 269 -34.22 -18.71 -13.19
C GLY A 269 -33.79 -19.67 -14.29
N THR A 270 -34.60 -19.84 -15.33
CA THR A 270 -34.40 -20.74 -16.49
C THR A 270 -33.26 -20.34 -17.44
N SER A 271 -32.18 -19.74 -16.93
CA SER A 271 -30.98 -19.40 -17.71
C SER A 271 -29.76 -19.30 -16.79
N SER A 272 -28.89 -20.31 -16.85
CA SER A 272 -27.46 -20.32 -16.47
C SER A 272 -27.08 -19.97 -15.02
N GLY A 273 -26.80 -20.99 -14.19
CA GLY A 273 -26.07 -20.82 -12.93
C GLY A 273 -26.45 -21.77 -11.78
N SER A 274 -26.30 -23.09 -11.92
CA SER A 274 -26.35 -24.00 -10.75
C SER A 274 -25.09 -23.84 -9.88
N ALA A 275 -25.18 -23.78 -8.54
CA ALA A 275 -24.03 -23.71 -7.60
C ALA A 275 -22.89 -24.73 -7.89
N ASN A 276 -23.19 -25.84 -8.57
CA ASN A 276 -22.20 -26.76 -9.10
C ASN A 276 -21.19 -26.08 -10.06
N SER A 277 -21.59 -25.10 -10.88
CA SER A 277 -20.70 -24.42 -11.85
C SER A 277 -19.50 -23.77 -11.19
N LEU A 278 -19.63 -23.44 -9.91
CA LEU A 278 -18.61 -22.85 -9.06
C LEU A 278 -17.68 -23.89 -8.42
N PHE A 279 -17.68 -25.16 -8.85
CA PHE A 279 -16.88 -26.23 -8.23
C PHE A 279 -15.38 -25.92 -8.10
N HIS A 280 -14.82 -25.17 -9.05
CA HIS A 280 -13.40 -24.74 -9.04
C HIS A 280 -13.18 -23.37 -8.40
N SER A 281 -14.24 -22.66 -8.02
CA SER A 281 -14.19 -21.32 -7.42
C SER A 281 -14.63 -21.32 -5.95
N ALA A 282 -15.50 -22.25 -5.56
CA ALA A 282 -16.19 -22.29 -4.28
C ALA A 282 -15.92 -23.58 -3.52
N THR A 283 -15.81 -23.48 -2.19
CA THR A 283 -15.67 -24.63 -1.30
C THR A 283 -16.52 -24.49 -0.03
N THR A 284 -16.84 -25.61 0.60
CA THR A 284 -17.43 -25.66 1.95
C THR A 284 -16.39 -26.01 3.02
N VAL A 285 -15.15 -26.30 2.60
CA VAL A 285 -14.05 -26.78 3.44
C VAL A 285 -12.77 -26.04 3.05
N SER A 286 -12.37 -25.07 3.86
CA SER A 286 -11.03 -24.46 3.77
C SER A 286 -10.58 -24.04 5.16
N ARG A 287 -9.47 -24.61 5.62
CA ARG A 287 -8.74 -24.22 6.82
C ARG A 287 -7.25 -24.10 6.47
N GLY A 288 -6.62 -23.05 6.99
CA GLY A 288 -5.19 -22.77 6.85
C GLY A 288 -4.46 -22.78 8.20
N LEU A 289 -3.16 -23.02 8.15
CA LEU A 289 -2.26 -22.95 9.30
C LEU A 289 -1.41 -21.66 9.23
N LEU A 290 -1.11 -21.10 10.40
CA LEU A 290 -0.26 -19.92 10.55
C LEU A 290 1.22 -20.30 10.49
N THR A 291 1.66 -20.70 9.31
CA THR A 291 3.04 -21.16 9.04
C THR A 291 3.84 -20.12 8.28
N ASN A 292 5.16 -20.14 8.44
CA ASN A 292 6.10 -19.32 7.68
C ASN A 292 6.51 -20.08 6.40
N PRO A 293 6.04 -19.68 5.21
CA PRO A 293 6.32 -20.38 3.96
C PRO A 293 7.75 -20.15 3.44
N LEU A 294 8.49 -19.18 3.98
CA LEU A 294 9.84 -18.86 3.54
C LEU A 294 10.89 -19.65 4.32
N GLU A 295 10.87 -19.55 5.66
CA GLU A 295 11.88 -20.18 6.53
C GLU A 295 11.38 -21.49 7.16
N GLY A 296 10.07 -21.73 7.17
CA GLY A 296 9.45 -22.86 7.87
C GLY A 296 9.15 -22.55 9.34
N GLY A 297 8.37 -23.42 10.00
CA GLY A 297 7.89 -23.16 11.38
C GLY A 297 6.57 -22.38 11.42
N LEU A 298 6.15 -22.01 12.64
CA LEU A 298 4.94 -21.21 12.88
C LEU A 298 5.27 -19.71 12.87
N LYS A 299 4.27 -18.89 12.53
CA LYS A 299 4.32 -17.43 12.68
C LYS A 299 4.27 -17.03 14.16
N VAL A 300 4.84 -15.87 14.49
CA VAL A 300 4.84 -15.30 15.85
C VAL A 300 3.68 -14.31 16.02
N ASP A 301 2.95 -14.42 17.12
CA ASP A 301 1.80 -13.55 17.41
C ASP A 301 2.20 -12.21 18.04
N LEU A 302 1.97 -11.12 17.32
CA LEU A 302 2.26 -9.77 17.82
C LEU A 302 1.21 -9.27 18.81
N THR A 303 -0.02 -9.80 18.80
CA THR A 303 -1.05 -9.44 19.81
C THR A 303 -0.52 -9.76 21.21
N THR A 304 -0.01 -10.99 21.39
CA THR A 304 0.55 -11.44 22.66
C THR A 304 1.88 -10.74 22.97
N ALA A 305 2.78 -10.60 21.99
CA ALA A 305 4.09 -9.96 22.19
C ALA A 305 3.97 -8.53 22.73
N PHE A 306 3.07 -7.72 22.17
CA PHE A 306 2.88 -6.33 22.63
C PHE A 306 2.02 -6.23 23.90
N ALA A 307 1.08 -7.15 24.12
CA ALA A 307 0.26 -7.14 25.34
C ALA A 307 1.08 -7.45 26.60
N GLN A 308 2.13 -8.27 26.50
CA GLN A 308 3.00 -8.62 27.63
C GLN A 308 4.23 -7.71 27.79
N GLY A 309 4.51 -6.91 26.77
CA GLY A 309 5.77 -6.21 26.62
C GLY A 309 6.84 -7.10 25.98
N LEU A 310 7.81 -6.47 25.31
CA LEU A 310 8.87 -7.17 24.60
C LEU A 310 9.83 -7.87 25.58
N SER A 311 10.21 -9.10 25.25
CA SER A 311 11.16 -9.88 26.02
C SER A 311 12.58 -9.31 25.90
N SER A 312 13.45 -9.55 26.89
CA SER A 312 14.84 -9.06 26.87
C SER A 312 15.76 -9.82 25.91
N GLY A 313 15.28 -10.93 25.35
CA GLY A 313 16.05 -11.79 24.46
C GLY A 313 15.16 -12.85 23.84
N PRO A 314 15.53 -13.36 22.65
CA PRO A 314 14.65 -14.25 21.91
C PRO A 314 14.71 -15.67 22.48
N PRO A 315 13.69 -16.51 22.22
CA PRO A 315 13.78 -17.93 22.53
C PRO A 315 14.88 -18.60 21.71
N ALA A 316 15.36 -19.77 22.18
CA ALA A 316 16.36 -20.54 21.45
C ALA A 316 15.86 -20.90 20.05
N GLY A 317 16.72 -20.79 19.03
CA GLY A 317 16.39 -21.11 17.64
C GLY A 317 15.47 -20.09 16.94
N ALA A 318 15.13 -18.97 17.59
CA ALA A 318 14.36 -17.90 16.98
C ALA A 318 15.07 -17.22 15.81
N TYR A 319 14.28 -16.59 14.94
CA TYR A 319 14.76 -15.78 13.83
C TYR A 319 15.53 -14.54 14.32
N ASP A 320 16.44 -14.02 13.50
CA ASP A 320 17.31 -12.88 13.83
C ASP A 320 16.53 -11.61 14.20
N ASN A 321 15.35 -11.41 13.62
CA ASN A 321 14.48 -10.26 13.89
C ASN A 321 13.31 -10.57 14.84
N TYR A 322 13.41 -11.55 15.75
CA TYR A 322 12.35 -11.87 16.72
C TYR A 322 12.01 -10.65 17.62
N PRO A 323 10.72 -10.43 17.97
CA PRO A 323 10.27 -9.28 18.76
C PRO A 323 10.83 -9.28 20.18
N THR A 324 11.94 -8.55 20.35
CA THR A 324 12.65 -8.37 21.61
C THR A 324 12.92 -6.89 21.84
N ARG A 325 13.15 -6.51 23.10
CA ARG A 325 13.58 -5.16 23.46
C ARG A 325 14.94 -4.86 22.84
N ASP A 326 15.06 -3.67 22.25
CA ASP A 326 16.19 -3.19 21.44
C ASP A 326 16.45 -4.07 20.20
N GLY A 327 15.57 -5.02 19.90
CA GLY A 327 15.65 -5.93 18.76
C GLY A 327 15.29 -5.22 17.46
N ARG A 328 15.97 -5.59 16.37
CA ARG A 328 15.75 -4.99 15.04
C ARG A 328 14.54 -5.63 14.36
N VAL A 329 13.74 -4.82 13.68
CA VAL A 329 12.65 -5.29 12.81
C VAL A 329 13.21 -5.87 11.51
N ILE A 330 14.26 -5.25 10.98
CA ILE A 330 15.00 -5.71 9.80
C ILE A 330 16.19 -6.53 10.31
N PRO A 331 16.33 -7.81 9.88
CA PRO A 331 17.39 -8.67 10.40
C PRO A 331 18.77 -8.13 10.00
N GLY A 332 19.71 -8.13 10.95
CA GLY A 332 21.08 -7.72 10.71
C GLY A 332 21.82 -8.67 9.75
N THR A 333 21.34 -9.91 9.63
CA THR A 333 21.84 -10.89 8.66
C THR A 333 21.35 -10.66 7.23
N ALA A 334 20.41 -9.75 6.98
CA ALA A 334 19.85 -9.51 5.63
C ALA A 334 20.93 -9.11 4.63
N SER A 335 21.72 -8.08 4.95
CA SER A 335 22.99 -7.77 4.28
C SER A 335 23.77 -6.67 5.01
N SER A 336 25.07 -6.55 4.70
CA SER A 336 25.89 -5.45 5.23
C SER A 336 25.41 -4.06 4.80
N ALA A 337 24.65 -3.98 3.71
CA ALA A 337 24.11 -2.72 3.22
C ALA A 337 22.85 -2.30 3.98
N LEU A 338 22.03 -3.27 4.41
CA LEU A 338 20.85 -3.04 5.23
C LEU A 338 21.18 -2.90 6.73
N ALA A 339 22.39 -3.31 7.13
CA ALA A 339 22.87 -3.19 8.49
C ALA A 339 22.88 -1.75 9.03
N ARG A 340 22.75 -0.70 8.20
CA ARG A 340 22.64 0.70 8.66
C ARG A 340 21.21 1.15 9.01
N LEU A 341 20.20 0.31 8.82
CA LEU A 341 18.83 0.56 9.27
C LEU A 341 18.64 0.20 10.77
N GLU A 342 19.69 0.40 11.59
CA GLU A 342 19.76 -0.08 12.99
C GLU A 342 18.70 0.54 13.91
N HIS A 343 18.10 1.64 13.49
CA HIS A 343 17.12 2.40 14.28
C HIS A 343 15.67 1.92 14.09
N LEU A 344 15.41 0.92 13.25
CA LEU A 344 14.07 0.34 13.18
C LEU A 344 13.96 -0.84 14.14
N THR A 345 13.50 -0.56 15.36
CA THR A 345 13.38 -1.53 16.46
C THR A 345 11.94 -1.94 16.74
N TRP A 346 11.78 -3.07 17.42
CA TRP A 346 10.47 -3.52 17.90
C TRP A 346 9.86 -2.59 18.94
N ASP A 347 10.68 -1.87 19.71
CA ASP A 347 10.20 -0.86 20.67
C ASP A 347 9.45 0.27 19.98
N HIS A 348 9.85 0.67 18.77
CA HIS A 348 9.11 1.68 17.99
C HIS A 348 7.71 1.19 17.60
N LEU A 349 7.60 -0.07 17.18
CA LEU A 349 6.30 -0.67 16.88
C LEU A 349 5.44 -0.81 18.14
N LEU A 350 6.04 -1.25 19.27
CA LEU A 350 5.36 -1.33 20.55
C LEU A 350 4.84 0.05 20.98
N GLU A 351 5.67 1.09 20.94
CA GLU A 351 5.26 2.46 21.31
C GLU A 351 4.09 2.93 20.45
N PHE A 352 4.10 2.64 19.14
CA PHE A 352 2.97 2.95 18.27
C PHE A 352 1.70 2.24 18.72
N THR A 353 1.77 0.95 19.10
CA THR A 353 0.61 0.20 19.61
C THR A 353 0.10 0.70 20.97
N GLU A 354 0.97 1.24 21.81
CA GLU A 354 0.60 1.77 23.14
C GLU A 354 0.11 3.21 23.08
N ARG A 355 0.27 3.89 21.95
CA ARG A 355 -0.05 5.32 21.79
C ARG A 355 -1.49 5.64 22.13
N HIS A 356 -2.43 4.78 21.73
CA HIS A 356 -3.83 4.93 22.11
C HIS A 356 -4.03 4.89 23.64
N ARG A 357 -3.31 4.03 24.36
CA ARG A 357 -3.38 3.94 25.84
C ARG A 357 -2.82 5.20 26.52
N SER A 358 -1.91 5.89 25.84
CA SER A 358 -1.29 7.14 26.31
C SER A 358 -2.11 8.39 26.00
N LEU A 359 -3.27 8.27 25.34
CA LEU A 359 -4.19 9.38 25.15
C LEU A 359 -4.58 9.92 26.53
N GLY A 360 -4.29 11.21 26.77
CA GLY A 360 -4.71 11.87 28.00
C GLY A 360 -6.23 11.94 28.10
N SER A 361 -6.77 12.57 29.14
CA SER A 361 -8.22 12.59 29.42
C SER A 361 -9.12 13.21 28.32
N ASN A 362 -8.56 13.72 27.22
CA ASN A 362 -9.28 14.43 26.16
C ASN A 362 -8.67 14.30 24.74
N GLY A 363 -7.59 13.54 24.50
CA GLY A 363 -6.95 13.46 23.16
C GLY A 363 -5.45 13.20 23.18
N LEU A 364 -4.85 13.16 22.00
CA LEU A 364 -3.41 12.98 21.77
C LEU A 364 -2.66 14.25 22.17
N GLN A 365 -1.70 14.11 23.08
CA GLN A 365 -0.94 15.25 23.60
C GLN A 365 0.19 15.63 22.65
N VAL A 366 0.25 16.91 22.27
CA VAL A 366 1.39 17.49 21.56
C VAL A 366 2.58 17.45 22.50
N ARG A 367 3.62 16.75 22.08
CA ARG A 367 4.86 16.58 22.85
C ARG A 367 6.06 16.75 21.94
N GLY A 368 7.05 17.48 22.44
CA GLY A 368 8.38 17.56 21.85
C GLY A 368 9.17 16.29 22.15
N LYS A 369 10.31 16.16 21.51
CA LYS A 369 11.26 15.05 21.70
C LYS A 369 11.95 15.15 23.07
N GLY A 370 11.82 14.16 23.95
CA GLY A 370 12.55 14.06 25.22
C GLY A 370 13.90 13.33 25.10
N GLU A 371 13.94 12.22 24.34
CA GLU A 371 15.15 11.42 24.04
C GLU A 371 15.34 11.16 22.54
N VAL A 372 16.51 10.62 22.15
CA VAL A 372 16.95 10.40 20.75
C VAL A 372 16.00 9.52 19.93
N ASP A 373 15.17 8.72 20.59
CA ASP A 373 14.32 7.68 20.00
C ASP A 373 12.81 7.89 20.31
N GLU A 374 12.38 9.09 20.76
CA GLU A 374 10.96 9.40 21.04
C GLU A 374 10.26 10.16 19.91
N ALA A 375 9.00 9.81 19.61
CA ALA A 375 8.16 10.50 18.63
C ALA A 375 7.74 11.90 19.08
N SER A 376 8.03 12.90 18.25
CA SER A 376 7.31 14.18 18.32
C SER A 376 5.87 14.01 17.85
N ILE A 377 4.92 14.50 18.63
CA ILE A 377 3.51 14.58 18.25
C ILE A 377 3.18 16.05 18.04
N SER A 378 2.70 16.43 16.85
CA SER A 378 2.50 17.83 16.54
C SER A 378 1.47 18.08 15.44
N PRO A 379 0.78 19.23 15.46
CA PRO A 379 -0.11 19.61 14.36
C PRO A 379 0.69 19.84 13.08
N ALA A 380 0.08 19.56 11.95
CA ALA A 380 0.67 19.82 10.64
C ALA A 380 0.57 21.30 10.27
N ILE A 381 1.65 21.86 9.72
CA ILE A 381 1.63 23.20 9.14
C ILE A 381 1.21 23.04 7.68
N ILE A 382 -0.01 23.47 7.36
CA ILE A 382 -0.61 23.27 6.04
C ILE A 382 -0.68 24.54 5.19
N ASP A 383 -0.48 25.71 5.79
CA ASP A 383 -0.37 26.99 5.09
C ASP A 383 0.56 27.91 5.89
N ILE A 384 1.42 28.66 5.21
CA ILE A 384 2.28 29.72 5.73
C ILE A 384 2.16 30.90 4.78
N ARG A 385 1.72 32.04 5.29
CA ARG A 385 1.64 33.28 4.52
C ARG A 385 2.47 34.36 5.16
N LEU A 386 3.32 34.98 4.35
CA LEU A 386 4.21 36.06 4.74
C LEU A 386 3.91 37.28 3.89
N VAL A 387 3.37 38.34 4.49
CA VAL A 387 3.22 39.63 3.81
C VAL A 387 4.28 40.60 4.27
N LEU A 388 4.95 41.21 3.31
CA LEU A 388 5.93 42.26 3.50
C LEU A 388 5.41 43.57 2.93
N GLY A 389 5.67 44.66 3.63
CA GLY A 389 5.15 45.97 3.28
C GLY A 389 5.94 47.12 3.90
N VAL A 390 5.39 48.32 3.76
CA VAL A 390 5.94 49.54 4.36
C VAL A 390 4.86 50.39 4.99
N LYS A 391 5.15 50.98 6.14
CA LYS A 391 4.41 52.09 6.71
C LYS A 391 5.14 53.39 6.41
N MET A 392 4.39 54.43 6.13
CA MET A 392 4.95 55.77 5.94
C MET A 392 4.48 56.68 7.06
N GLU A 393 5.41 57.35 7.72
CA GLU A 393 5.13 58.30 8.78
C GLU A 393 5.81 59.64 8.51
N THR A 394 5.31 60.71 9.13
CA THR A 394 5.91 62.05 9.01
C THR A 394 5.73 62.81 10.32
N ASN A 395 6.73 63.62 10.66
CA ASN A 395 6.79 64.32 11.96
C ASN A 395 6.04 65.67 11.95
N GLY A 396 5.41 66.06 10.84
CA GLY A 396 4.80 67.39 10.65
C GLY A 396 3.29 67.44 10.97
N ARG A 397 2.83 68.50 11.64
CA ARG A 397 1.39 68.78 11.91
C ARG A 397 0.55 69.03 10.65
N ARG A 398 1.17 69.29 9.50
CA ARG A 398 0.51 69.47 8.20
C ARG A 398 1.36 68.80 7.12
N VAL A 399 0.84 67.72 6.53
CA VAL A 399 1.57 66.91 5.55
C VAL A 399 1.32 67.43 4.15
N THR A 400 2.38 67.69 3.39
CA THR A 400 2.36 68.12 1.98
C THR A 400 3.21 67.19 1.11
N ALA A 401 3.08 67.29 -0.22
CA ALA A 401 3.88 66.49 -1.17
C ALA A 401 5.40 66.66 -1.03
N ASP A 402 5.87 67.78 -0.46
CA ASP A 402 7.28 68.09 -0.24
C ASP A 402 7.83 67.61 1.12
N SER A 403 6.97 67.00 1.96
CA SER A 403 7.34 66.53 3.29
C SER A 403 8.35 65.39 3.21
N ASP A 404 9.18 65.27 4.25
CA ASP A 404 10.01 64.09 4.45
C ASP A 404 9.16 62.97 5.08
N PHE A 405 9.17 61.81 4.43
CA PHE A 405 8.44 60.62 4.87
C PHE A 405 9.42 59.58 5.41
N GLN A 406 9.19 59.09 6.61
CA GLN A 406 9.85 57.93 7.18
C GLN A 406 9.22 56.66 6.63
N VAL A 407 9.97 55.87 5.88
CA VAL A 407 9.55 54.56 5.36
C VAL A 407 10.00 53.49 6.35
N ILE A 408 9.03 52.89 7.02
CA ILE A 408 9.20 51.87 8.05
C ILE A 408 8.83 50.51 7.45
N PRO A 409 9.74 49.53 7.38
CA PRO A 409 9.40 48.17 6.98
C PRO A 409 8.37 47.57 7.94
N ALA A 410 7.39 46.89 7.36
CA ALA A 410 6.32 46.20 8.07
C ALA A 410 6.12 44.80 7.52
N GLY A 411 5.64 43.87 8.34
CA GLY A 411 5.30 42.53 7.87
C GLY A 411 4.30 41.83 8.78
N LYS A 412 3.57 40.88 8.20
CA LYS A 412 2.61 40.02 8.92
C LYS A 412 2.84 38.56 8.53
N LEU A 413 2.71 37.66 9.52
CA LEU A 413 2.78 36.21 9.33
C LEU A 413 1.41 35.61 9.65
N ALA A 414 1.01 34.62 8.88
CA ALA A 414 -0.11 33.75 9.19
C ALA A 414 0.31 32.29 8.95
N VAL A 415 -0.21 31.38 9.78
CA VAL A 415 -0.01 29.93 9.61
C VAL A 415 -1.32 29.18 9.80
N THR A 416 -1.54 28.11 9.06
CA THR A 416 -2.64 27.18 9.31
C THR A 416 -2.09 25.89 9.90
N LEU A 417 -2.61 25.54 11.07
CA LEU A 417 -2.31 24.28 11.75
C LEU A 417 -3.46 23.31 11.56
N ALA A 418 -3.14 22.04 11.30
CA ALA A 418 -4.14 21.02 11.04
C ALA A 418 -3.86 19.74 11.81
N ASN A 419 -4.92 19.04 12.22
CA ASN A 419 -4.82 17.75 12.91
C ASN A 419 -4.95 16.59 11.90
N PRO A 420 -3.85 15.91 11.53
CA PRO A 420 -3.88 14.80 10.58
C PRO A 420 -4.34 13.47 11.18
N TYR A 421 -4.62 13.43 12.49
CA TYR A 421 -4.89 12.22 13.24
C TYR A 421 -6.39 11.94 13.37
N SER A 422 -6.73 10.66 13.53
CA SER A 422 -8.11 10.20 13.81
C SER A 422 -8.63 10.57 15.20
N VAL A 423 -7.75 11.11 16.08
CA VAL A 423 -8.07 11.50 17.45
C VAL A 423 -7.85 13.01 17.66
N PRO A 424 -8.54 13.64 18.64
CA PRO A 424 -8.31 15.06 18.93
C PRO A 424 -6.87 15.31 19.36
N LEU A 425 -6.28 16.41 18.90
CA LEU A 425 -4.93 16.82 19.24
C LEU A 425 -4.98 17.97 20.25
N VAL A 426 -4.25 17.85 21.36
CA VAL A 426 -4.30 18.78 22.50
C VAL A 426 -2.89 19.23 22.88
N TRP A 427 -2.70 20.52 23.15
CA TRP A 427 -1.45 21.05 23.69
C TRP A 427 -1.72 21.90 24.93
N GLU A 428 -1.18 21.46 26.08
CA GLU A 428 -1.34 22.15 27.37
C GLU A 428 -0.35 23.31 27.55
N SER A 429 0.83 23.19 26.95
CA SER A 429 1.78 24.30 26.80
C SER A 429 1.52 24.97 25.45
N GLY A 430 1.56 26.30 25.40
CA GLY A 430 1.40 27.04 24.14
C GLY A 430 2.40 26.62 23.06
N LEU A 431 2.13 26.92 21.79
CA LEU A 431 3.06 26.66 20.69
C LEU A 431 3.85 27.92 20.38
N GLU A 432 5.15 27.80 20.18
CA GLU A 432 6.03 28.88 19.71
C GLU A 432 6.44 28.59 18.27
N LEU A 433 6.25 29.56 17.38
CA LEU A 433 6.64 29.55 15.98
C LEU A 433 7.71 30.63 15.78
N GLN A 434 8.90 30.24 15.35
CA GLN A 434 10.02 31.16 15.16
C GLN A 434 10.44 31.16 13.70
N LEU A 435 10.48 32.36 13.10
CA LEU A 435 11.05 32.54 11.77
C LEU A 435 12.57 32.78 11.89
N ILE A 436 13.38 31.94 11.25
CA ILE A 436 14.84 32.03 11.27
C ILE A 436 15.35 32.30 9.86
N ASN A 437 16.16 33.35 9.73
CA ASN A 437 16.87 33.66 8.50
C ASN A 437 18.26 32.98 8.53
N GLN A 438 18.51 32.05 7.62
CA GLN A 438 19.86 31.50 7.43
C GLN A 438 20.65 32.39 6.46
N THR A 439 21.47 33.28 7.01
CA THR A 439 22.47 34.05 6.24
C THR A 439 23.85 33.40 6.42
N PRO A 440 24.46 32.80 5.38
CA PRO A 440 25.81 32.24 5.48
C PRO A 440 26.87 33.28 5.86
N LEU A 441 27.94 32.83 6.52
CA LEU A 441 29.09 33.65 6.92
C LEU A 441 29.69 34.40 5.71
N GLY A 442 29.52 35.73 5.67
CA GLY A 442 30.09 36.61 4.63
C GLY A 442 29.06 37.38 3.79
N ASN A 443 27.77 37.06 3.93
CA ASN A 443 26.70 37.67 3.14
C ASN A 443 26.05 38.89 3.82
N ARG A 444 25.39 39.74 3.00
CA ARG A 444 24.73 40.99 3.44
C ARG A 444 23.21 40.76 3.60
N PRO A 445 22.55 41.29 4.65
CA PRO A 445 21.13 41.01 4.98
C PRO A 445 20.11 41.92 4.29
N ALA A 446 18.81 41.68 4.57
CA ALA A 446 17.57 42.41 4.21
C ALA A 446 17.71 43.93 4.02
N ARG A 447 17.15 44.50 2.94
CA ARG A 447 17.24 45.94 2.63
C ARG A 447 15.99 46.47 1.93
N LEU A 448 15.65 47.73 2.22
CA LEU A 448 14.72 48.52 1.41
C LEU A 448 15.49 49.02 0.16
N TRP A 449 15.03 48.68 -1.05
CA TRP A 449 15.72 49.05 -2.29
C TRP A 449 15.10 50.26 -2.97
N GLN A 450 15.94 51.10 -3.60
CA GLN A 450 15.53 52.12 -4.56
C GLN A 450 16.01 51.74 -5.95
N TYR A 451 15.06 51.45 -6.85
CA TYR A 451 15.34 50.94 -8.20
C TYR A 451 16.22 51.87 -9.07
N ASN A 452 16.08 53.19 -8.92
CA ASN A 452 16.66 54.14 -9.89
C ASN A 452 18.13 54.52 -9.66
N ASN A 453 18.83 53.97 -8.66
CA ASN A 453 20.22 54.40 -8.37
C ASN A 453 21.23 53.28 -8.14
N ASN A 454 20.82 52.01 -8.26
CA ASN A 454 21.64 50.80 -8.02
C ASN A 454 22.44 50.80 -6.70
N ASN A 455 22.10 51.70 -5.77
CA ASN A 455 22.84 51.95 -4.55
C ASN A 455 21.93 51.59 -3.38
N CYS A 456 22.39 50.63 -2.60
CA CYS A 456 21.60 50.04 -1.54
C CYS A 456 21.76 50.87 -0.26
N ALA A 457 20.77 51.67 0.11
CA ALA A 457 21.06 52.77 1.04
C ALA A 457 19.90 53.10 1.97
N TYR A 458 19.46 52.17 2.82
CA TYR A 458 18.39 52.52 3.77
C TYR A 458 18.61 52.01 5.22
N PHE A 459 19.34 50.92 5.51
CA PHE A 459 19.84 50.65 6.88
C PHE A 459 21.36 50.42 6.90
N PRO A 460 22.17 51.28 7.56
CA PRO A 460 23.58 51.01 7.72
C PRO A 460 23.76 49.85 8.72
N ALA A 461 24.43 48.78 8.27
CA ALA A 461 25.26 48.01 9.21
C ALA A 461 26.27 49.01 9.78
N ASP A 462 26.53 48.99 11.09
CA ASP A 462 27.80 49.55 11.52
C ASP A 462 28.87 48.79 10.71
N GLU A 463 29.75 49.50 9.99
CA GLU A 463 30.62 48.91 8.95
C GLU A 463 31.69 47.94 9.50
N THR A 464 31.47 47.38 10.70
CA THR A 464 32.35 46.46 11.39
C THR A 464 31.93 44.99 11.16
N PRO A 465 32.76 44.18 10.48
CA PRO A 465 32.47 42.76 10.18
C PRO A 465 32.19 41.87 11.40
N ARG A 466 32.55 42.31 12.61
CA ARG A 466 32.37 41.55 13.87
C ARG A 466 30.93 41.54 14.40
N ARG A 467 29.99 42.25 13.77
CA ARG A 467 28.60 42.40 14.24
C ARG A 467 27.53 41.96 13.23
N ALA A 468 27.90 41.24 12.17
CA ALA A 468 26.98 40.67 11.20
C ALA A 468 25.92 39.71 11.78
N GLY A 469 25.99 39.34 13.07
CA GLY A 469 24.92 38.58 13.76
C GLY A 469 23.84 39.44 14.45
N ARG A 470 23.76 40.76 14.18
CA ARG A 470 22.94 41.73 14.93
C ARG A 470 22.03 42.58 14.02
N GLU A 471 21.31 41.95 13.09
CA GLU A 471 20.76 42.57 11.89
C GLU A 471 19.24 42.88 11.95
N VAL A 472 18.78 43.81 11.11
CA VAL A 472 17.41 44.37 11.12
C VAL A 472 16.56 43.77 10.00
N ALA A 473 16.02 42.56 10.19
CA ALA A 473 14.93 42.00 9.36
C ALA A 473 13.59 42.11 10.12
N VAL A 474 12.44 42.12 9.44
CA VAL A 474 11.15 42.39 10.09
C VAL A 474 10.84 41.32 11.15
N PHE A 475 11.11 40.04 10.84
CA PHE A 475 10.78 38.91 11.69
C PHE A 475 11.97 38.31 12.45
N ASN A 476 13.16 38.90 12.32
CA ASN A 476 14.34 38.39 13.02
C ASN A 476 14.14 38.41 14.55
N GLN A 477 14.30 37.26 15.22
CA GLN A 477 14.04 37.05 16.66
C GLN A 477 12.57 37.27 17.08
N ALA A 478 11.63 37.28 16.13
CA ALA A 478 10.20 37.24 16.43
C ALA A 478 9.79 35.80 16.77
N VAL A 479 9.10 35.63 17.90
CA VAL A 479 8.53 34.35 18.33
C VAL A 479 7.02 34.52 18.41
N PHE A 480 6.30 33.84 17.54
CA PHE A 480 4.85 33.88 17.49
C PHE A 480 4.28 32.81 18.40
N THR A 481 3.38 33.17 19.31
CA THR A 481 2.85 32.25 20.33
C THR A 481 1.37 31.98 20.13
N ILE A 482 1.00 30.70 20.06
CA ILE A 482 -0.37 30.23 20.11
C ILE A 482 -0.63 29.72 21.53
N GLU A 483 -1.70 30.20 22.16
CA GLU A 483 -2.11 29.76 23.51
C GLU A 483 -2.43 28.25 23.53
N PRO A 484 -2.43 27.60 24.72
CA PRO A 484 -2.90 26.22 24.87
C PRO A 484 -4.24 25.98 24.20
N GLY A 485 -4.40 24.82 23.57
CA GLY A 485 -5.51 24.60 22.65
C GLY A 485 -5.72 23.16 22.23
N ARG A 486 -6.70 22.99 21.34
CA ARG A 486 -7.17 21.72 20.81
C ARG A 486 -7.61 21.86 19.35
N LEU A 487 -7.37 20.82 18.57
CA LEU A 487 -7.93 20.59 17.23
C LEU A 487 -8.66 19.25 17.21
N GLU A 488 -9.89 19.23 16.72
CA GLU A 488 -10.65 17.99 16.52
C GLU A 488 -10.05 17.14 15.37
N PRO A 489 -10.39 15.85 15.25
CA PRO A 489 -9.89 14.98 14.17
C PRO A 489 -10.12 15.60 12.78
N GLY A 490 -9.05 15.74 12.00
CA GLY A 490 -9.10 16.34 10.67
C GLY A 490 -9.31 17.86 10.65
N GLU A 491 -9.47 18.56 11.78
CA GLU A 491 -9.71 20.00 11.80
C GLU A 491 -8.45 20.78 11.35
N ALA A 492 -8.64 21.81 10.53
CA ALA A 492 -7.64 22.85 10.26
C ALA A 492 -8.07 24.21 10.84
N ARG A 493 -7.11 24.96 11.42
CA ARG A 493 -7.33 26.30 11.96
C ARG A 493 -6.19 27.25 11.61
N GLY A 494 -6.55 28.40 11.06
CA GLY A 494 -5.66 29.49 10.67
C GLY A 494 -5.38 30.41 11.85
N TYR A 495 -4.13 30.86 11.97
CA TYR A 495 -3.65 31.75 13.02
C TYR A 495 -2.90 32.92 12.42
N THR A 496 -3.13 34.13 12.92
CA THR A 496 -2.37 35.32 12.54
C THR A 496 -2.18 36.28 13.71
N GLN A 497 -1.32 37.27 13.52
CA GLN A 497 -1.13 38.37 14.45
C GLN A 497 -2.39 39.24 14.57
N ALA A 498 -2.88 39.41 15.79
CA ALA A 498 -4.11 40.17 16.08
C ALA A 498 -3.88 41.64 16.47
N GLU A 499 -2.66 42.01 16.85
CA GLU A 499 -2.35 43.35 17.36
C GLU A 499 -1.07 43.91 16.71
N PRO A 500 -0.96 45.23 16.47
CA PRO A 500 0.26 45.83 15.94
C PRO A 500 1.42 45.71 16.94
N LEU A 501 2.62 45.46 16.44
CA LEU A 501 3.81 45.39 17.27
C LEU A 501 4.91 46.26 16.69
N VAL A 502 5.44 47.20 17.49
CA VAL A 502 6.62 47.97 17.11
C VAL A 502 7.87 47.31 17.71
N ARG A 503 8.79 46.88 16.84
CA ARG A 503 10.04 46.21 17.19
C ARG A 503 11.21 47.20 17.20
N THR A 504 11.87 47.31 18.35
CA THR A 504 13.09 48.12 18.55
C THR A 504 14.24 47.64 17.66
N ILE A 505 14.94 48.58 17.04
CA ILE A 505 16.12 48.28 16.22
C ILE A 505 17.36 48.21 17.13
N ARG A 506 18.31 47.28 16.87
CA ARG A 506 19.58 47.06 17.62
C ARG A 506 19.49 46.25 18.92
N THR A 507 18.36 45.61 19.22
CA THR A 507 18.22 44.68 20.35
C THR A 507 18.54 43.25 19.92
N ALA A 508 19.79 42.97 19.51
CA ALA A 508 20.19 41.66 18.98
C ALA A 508 20.12 40.48 19.98
N SER A 509 19.55 40.68 21.17
CA SER A 509 19.50 39.71 22.25
C SER A 509 18.13 39.60 22.94
N ARG A 510 17.08 40.27 22.43
CA ARG A 510 15.75 40.24 23.07
C ARG A 510 14.72 39.73 22.07
N GLU A 511 14.30 38.49 22.28
CA GLU A 511 13.17 37.90 21.56
C GLU A 511 11.92 38.74 21.80
N VAL A 512 11.13 38.94 20.75
CA VAL A 512 9.84 39.62 20.85
C VAL A 512 8.74 38.60 20.63
N THR A 513 7.94 38.40 21.66
CA THR A 513 6.79 37.51 21.63
C THR A 513 5.60 38.21 20.98
N ILE A 514 4.99 37.54 20.00
CA ILE A 514 3.83 38.05 19.26
C ILE A 514 2.68 37.06 19.43
N PRO A 515 1.57 37.42 20.08
CA PRO A 515 0.45 36.51 20.23
C PRO A 515 -0.25 36.28 18.88
N PHE A 516 -0.38 35.01 18.51
CA PHE A 516 -1.25 34.56 17.44
C PHE A 516 -2.64 34.29 17.97
N LYS A 517 -3.65 34.70 17.20
CA LYS A 517 -5.05 34.37 17.44
C LYS A 517 -5.62 33.64 16.23
N PRO A 518 -6.65 32.80 16.42
CA PRO A 518 -7.42 32.26 15.31
C PRO A 518 -7.88 33.39 14.38
N ILE A 519 -7.74 33.18 13.08
CA ILE A 519 -8.18 34.15 12.08
C ILE A 519 -9.70 34.26 12.13
N ASP A 520 -10.19 35.50 12.26
CA ASP A 520 -11.62 35.80 12.20
C ASP A 520 -12.00 36.15 10.75
N ALA A 521 -12.98 35.41 10.21
CA ALA A 521 -13.59 35.61 8.90
C ALA A 521 -14.11 37.04 8.64
N THR A 522 -14.31 37.82 9.70
CA THR A 522 -14.87 39.18 9.61
C THR A 522 -13.82 40.29 9.56
N ASN A 523 -12.55 40.03 9.92
CA ASN A 523 -11.49 41.04 10.00
C ASN A 523 -10.15 40.57 9.38
N ILE A 524 -10.26 40.10 8.14
CA ILE A 524 -9.24 39.37 7.39
C ILE A 524 -8.09 40.27 6.91
N ASN A 525 -8.39 41.52 6.55
CA ASN A 525 -7.50 42.37 5.74
C ASN A 525 -6.65 43.36 6.55
N ASP A 526 -6.65 43.26 7.87
CA ASP A 526 -6.06 44.29 8.72
C ASP A 526 -4.53 44.14 8.80
N PHE A 527 -3.83 44.68 7.80
CA PHE A 527 -2.37 44.83 7.82
C PHE A 527 -1.91 45.88 8.83
N ASN A 528 -2.83 46.65 9.46
CA ASN A 528 -2.45 47.51 10.58
C ASN A 528 -1.91 46.70 11.74
N ASN A 529 -2.35 45.44 11.91
CA ASN A 529 -1.83 44.47 12.89
C ASN A 529 -0.56 43.76 12.38
N SER A 530 0.45 44.54 11.98
CA SER A 530 1.74 44.07 11.49
C SER A 530 2.87 44.31 12.48
N VAL A 531 3.95 43.54 12.36
CA VAL A 531 5.25 43.85 12.96
C VAL A 531 5.87 45.00 12.18
N GLN A 532 6.11 46.11 12.86
CA GLN A 532 6.70 47.33 12.32
C GLN A 532 8.04 47.59 13.00
N LEU A 533 9.04 48.06 12.26
CA LEU A 533 10.29 48.47 12.90
C LEU A 533 10.14 49.85 13.56
N GLU A 534 10.82 50.08 14.69
CA GLU A 534 10.75 51.35 15.45
C GLU A 534 11.29 52.55 14.68
N SER A 535 12.20 52.35 13.73
CA SER A 535 12.76 53.41 12.90
C SER A 535 12.67 53.05 11.43
N GLY A 536 12.25 54.04 10.64
CA GLY A 536 12.26 53.98 9.19
C GLY A 536 13.40 54.78 8.61
N VAL A 537 13.27 55.09 7.32
CA VAL A 537 14.23 55.96 6.64
C VAL A 537 13.54 57.07 5.88
N SER A 538 14.12 58.26 6.00
CA SER A 538 13.61 59.47 5.38
C SER A 538 13.76 59.44 3.86
N THR A 539 12.66 59.66 3.13
CA THR A 539 12.66 59.87 1.68
C THR A 539 11.62 60.92 1.28
N LYS A 540 11.79 61.48 0.09
CA LYS A 540 10.75 62.25 -0.61
C LYS A 540 9.98 61.35 -1.57
N LEU A 541 8.72 61.68 -1.83
CA LEU A 541 7.86 61.03 -2.81
C LEU A 541 7.81 61.87 -4.10
N PRO A 542 7.65 61.26 -5.30
CA PRO A 542 7.45 59.84 -5.52
C PRO A 542 8.74 59.00 -5.44
N LYS A 543 8.62 57.75 -4.99
CA LYS A 543 9.75 56.84 -4.78
C LYS A 543 9.40 55.41 -5.18
N SER A 544 10.29 54.75 -5.92
CA SER A 544 10.14 53.33 -6.21
C SER A 544 10.79 52.49 -5.10
N LEU A 545 10.02 51.66 -4.43
CA LEU A 545 10.39 50.86 -3.26
C LEU A 545 10.25 49.36 -3.53
N ASP A 546 11.15 48.57 -2.94
CA ASP A 546 11.10 47.11 -2.88
C ASP A 546 11.51 46.67 -1.46
N VAL A 547 10.81 45.70 -0.88
CA VAL A 547 11.01 45.19 0.48
C VAL A 547 11.33 43.71 0.41
N ARG A 548 12.44 43.32 1.04
CA ARG A 548 12.89 41.92 1.11
C ARG A 548 13.34 41.56 2.52
N GLU A 549 13.15 40.30 2.89
CA GLU A 549 13.65 39.74 4.15
C GLU A 549 15.14 39.28 4.06
N SER A 550 15.75 39.18 2.85
CA SER A 550 17.19 38.87 2.64
C SER A 550 17.69 39.28 1.22
N TRP A 551 19.01 39.46 1.02
CA TRP A 551 19.65 39.87 -0.26
C TRP A 551 20.38 38.76 -1.03
N GLN A 552 20.95 37.75 -0.34
CA GLN A 552 21.85 36.76 -0.96
C GLN A 552 21.39 35.31 -0.82
N THR A 553 20.53 35.03 0.16
CA THR A 553 19.95 33.71 0.38
C THR A 553 18.52 33.90 0.87
N THR A 554 17.58 33.46 0.06
CA THR A 554 16.15 33.59 0.30
C THR A 554 15.56 32.44 1.08
N LEU A 555 16.38 31.73 1.86
CA LEU A 555 16.02 30.54 2.61
C LEU A 555 15.58 30.95 4.02
N VAL A 556 14.28 31.03 4.23
CA VAL A 556 13.69 31.24 5.55
C VAL A 556 13.31 29.89 6.15
N MET A 557 13.52 29.72 7.45
CA MET A 557 13.04 28.56 8.19
C MET A 557 11.94 28.96 9.14
N LEU A 558 10.94 28.10 9.31
CA LEU A 558 9.93 28.23 10.36
C LEU A 558 10.10 27.07 11.33
N GLU A 559 10.37 27.35 12.60
CA GLU A 559 10.48 26.33 13.64
C GLU A 559 9.27 26.40 14.57
N MET A 560 8.64 25.26 14.85
CA MET A 560 7.56 25.11 15.84
C MET A 560 8.08 24.34 17.05
N ARG A 561 7.77 24.79 18.27
CA ARG A 561 8.13 24.13 19.53
C ARG A 561 7.05 24.33 20.60
N LEU A 562 7.13 23.58 21.70
CA LEU A 562 6.34 23.87 22.90
C LEU A 562 6.91 25.09 23.62
N ALA A 563 6.04 25.94 24.16
CA ALA A 563 6.45 27.12 24.91
C ALA A 563 7.27 26.71 26.14
N GLY A 564 8.40 27.39 26.35
CA GLY A 564 9.33 27.09 27.46
C GLY A 564 10.23 25.87 27.27
N SER A 565 10.17 25.18 26.12
CA SER A 565 11.10 24.09 25.76
C SER A 565 12.53 24.59 25.51
N SER A 566 13.51 23.67 25.59
CA SER A 566 14.92 24.01 25.36
C SER A 566 15.23 24.24 23.86
N ARG A 567 16.26 25.03 23.53
CA ARG A 567 16.68 25.28 22.14
C ARG A 567 17.21 23.99 21.50
N GLY A 568 16.34 23.25 20.82
CA GLY A 568 16.64 21.96 20.20
C GLY A 568 15.45 20.99 20.18
N GLU A 569 14.45 21.22 21.03
CA GLU A 569 13.24 20.40 21.15
C GLU A 569 12.14 20.89 20.19
N PHE A 570 12.34 20.63 18.89
CA PHE A 570 11.39 21.05 17.87
C PHE A 570 10.21 20.08 17.76
N LEU A 571 9.01 20.64 17.58
CA LEU A 571 7.81 19.89 17.20
C LEU A 571 7.73 19.67 15.70
N ARG A 572 8.02 20.72 14.91
CA ARG A 572 8.19 20.69 13.44
C ARG A 572 9.13 21.81 13.02
N ARG A 573 9.77 21.67 11.86
CA ARG A 573 10.42 22.79 11.19
C ARG A 573 10.14 22.71 9.69
N VAL A 574 9.95 23.86 9.05
CA VAL A 574 9.97 24.00 7.60
C VAL A 574 11.34 24.52 7.22
N GLU A 575 12.13 23.71 6.53
CA GLU A 575 13.47 24.10 6.11
C GLU A 575 13.42 24.77 4.74
N ARG A 576 14.11 25.91 4.62
CA ARG A 576 14.46 26.49 3.31
C ARG A 576 13.26 26.93 2.45
N LEU A 577 12.33 27.69 3.04
CA LEU A 577 11.33 28.45 2.30
C LEU A 577 12.05 29.47 1.39
N GLU A 578 12.07 29.23 0.08
CA GLU A 578 12.69 30.11 -0.92
C GLU A 578 11.77 31.28 -1.27
N LEU A 579 12.11 32.49 -0.81
CA LEU A 579 11.32 33.70 -1.05
C LEU A 579 11.65 34.44 -2.37
N ASP A 580 12.67 34.04 -3.13
CA ASP A 580 13.18 34.74 -4.33
C ASP A 580 13.82 33.71 -5.27
N ASN A 581 13.07 33.29 -6.29
CA ASN A 581 13.56 32.44 -7.37
C ASN A 581 14.09 33.39 -8.45
N GLY A 582 15.40 33.39 -8.68
CA GLY A 582 16.17 34.45 -9.36
C GLY A 582 15.86 34.74 -10.84
N TYR A 583 14.64 34.52 -11.32
CA TYR A 583 14.22 34.74 -12.70
C TYR A 583 13.14 35.83 -12.87
N TYR A 584 12.81 36.64 -11.85
CA TYR A 584 11.73 37.63 -11.95
C TYR A 584 12.19 39.07 -12.21
N TRP A 585 11.38 39.76 -13.02
CA TRP A 585 11.39 41.21 -13.24
C TRP A 585 11.25 41.97 -11.89
N PRO A 586 11.65 43.25 -11.78
CA PRO A 586 11.68 43.97 -10.51
C PRO A 586 10.30 44.08 -9.84
N THR A 587 10.16 43.61 -8.59
CA THR A 587 8.99 43.77 -7.68
C THR A 587 8.78 45.22 -7.19
N THR A 588 9.42 46.18 -7.85
CA THR A 588 9.48 47.57 -7.39
C THR A 588 8.14 48.28 -7.60
N ARG A 589 7.63 48.97 -6.57
CA ARG A 589 6.39 49.75 -6.61
C ARG A 589 6.65 51.24 -6.43
N GLN A 590 5.99 52.08 -7.25
CA GLN A 590 6.10 53.53 -7.16
C GLN A 590 5.11 54.09 -6.14
N PHE A 591 5.61 54.68 -5.08
CA PHE A 591 4.84 55.39 -4.06
C PHE A 591 4.76 56.88 -4.37
N THR A 592 3.57 57.47 -4.31
CA THR A 592 3.33 58.90 -4.48
C THR A 592 2.69 59.51 -3.23
N PHE A 593 2.68 60.83 -3.13
CA PHE A 593 2.00 61.53 -2.03
C PHE A 593 0.49 61.22 -1.96
N GLY A 594 -0.15 61.02 -3.12
CA GLY A 594 -1.56 60.60 -3.17
C GLY A 594 -1.78 59.25 -2.47
N ASN A 595 -0.83 58.32 -2.58
CA ASN A 595 -0.92 57.00 -1.95
C ASN A 595 -0.78 57.08 -0.43
N TYR A 596 0.12 57.92 0.08
CA TYR A 596 0.22 58.19 1.52
C TYR A 596 -1.11 58.71 2.09
N SER A 597 -1.77 59.64 1.39
CA SER A 597 -3.05 60.20 1.85
C SER A 597 -4.21 59.21 1.87
N GLN A 598 -4.19 58.19 1.01
CA GLN A 598 -5.22 57.15 0.96
C GLN A 598 -5.15 56.21 2.18
N PHE A 599 -3.94 55.79 2.57
CA PHE A 599 -3.75 54.85 3.69
C PHE A 599 -3.64 55.52 5.07
N SER A 600 -3.84 56.84 5.16
CA SER A 600 -3.83 57.60 6.42
C SER A 600 -2.59 57.36 7.32
N GLY A 601 -1.44 57.04 6.73
CA GLY A 601 -0.21 56.71 7.47
C GLY A 601 -0.16 55.28 8.06
N GLY A 602 -1.13 54.42 7.73
CA GLY A 602 -1.11 53.00 8.03
C GLY A 602 -0.08 52.22 7.18
N PRO A 603 0.31 51.01 7.61
CA PRO A 603 1.15 50.12 6.81
C PRO A 603 0.44 49.68 5.53
N VAL A 604 1.21 49.58 4.45
CA VAL A 604 0.75 49.20 3.12
C VAL A 604 1.46 47.89 2.71
N PRO A 605 0.72 46.81 2.41
CA PRO A 605 1.32 45.57 1.92
C PRO A 605 1.88 45.77 0.51
N LEU A 606 3.03 45.17 0.22
CA LEU A 606 3.69 45.26 -1.09
C LEU A 606 3.79 43.93 -1.80
N VAL A 607 4.13 42.87 -1.04
CA VAL A 607 4.40 41.54 -1.55
C VAL A 607 3.83 40.54 -0.54
N SER A 608 3.20 39.48 -1.06
CA SER A 608 2.77 38.32 -0.29
C SER A 608 3.54 37.10 -0.79
N HIS A 609 4.09 36.32 0.12
CA HIS A 609 4.61 34.99 -0.13
C HIS A 609 3.67 33.99 0.53
N THR A 610 3.27 32.97 -0.22
CA THR A 610 2.36 31.93 0.26
C THR A 610 3.01 30.58 0.03
N LEU A 611 2.98 29.75 1.07
CA LEU A 611 3.27 28.33 1.01
C LEU A 611 2.02 27.62 1.50
N GLN A 612 1.37 26.83 0.66
CA GLN A 612 0.17 26.11 1.03
C GLN A 612 0.29 24.65 0.59
N LEU A 613 -0.25 23.75 1.39
CA LEU A 613 -0.58 22.38 1.02
C LEU A 613 -1.88 22.39 0.20
N SER A 614 -1.84 22.97 -1.00
CA SER A 614 -2.94 22.95 -1.96
C SER A 614 -2.41 23.01 -3.40
N GLN A 615 -3.28 22.72 -4.39
CA GLN A 615 -2.94 22.91 -5.80
C GLN A 615 -2.91 24.41 -6.18
N PRO A 616 -2.03 24.82 -7.11
CA PRO A 616 -1.98 26.19 -7.60
C PRO A 616 -3.15 26.52 -8.54
N GLY A 617 -3.74 27.71 -8.34
CA GLY A 617 -4.13 28.61 -9.43
C GLY A 617 -5.42 28.39 -10.25
N ILE A 618 -6.08 27.22 -10.25
CA ILE A 618 -7.19 27.01 -11.22
C ILE A 618 -8.46 27.83 -10.91
N ASP A 619 -8.73 28.14 -9.63
CA ASP A 619 -9.93 28.90 -9.25
C ASP A 619 -9.80 30.41 -9.44
N TYR A 620 -8.57 30.94 -9.52
CA TYR A 620 -8.37 32.34 -9.84
C TYR A 620 -8.84 32.68 -11.27
N LEU A 621 -8.83 31.70 -12.18
CA LEU A 621 -9.40 31.80 -13.53
C LEU A 621 -10.94 31.74 -13.52
N ARG A 622 -11.54 30.86 -12.69
CA ARG A 622 -13.01 30.72 -12.58
C ARG A 622 -13.67 31.91 -11.88
N ALA A 623 -12.98 32.52 -10.91
CA ALA A 623 -13.49 33.69 -10.20
C ALA A 623 -13.54 34.97 -11.07
N GLY A 624 -13.08 34.93 -12.32
CA GLY A 624 -13.18 36.06 -13.27
C GLY A 624 -12.34 37.28 -12.88
N ARG A 625 -11.39 37.13 -11.94
CA ARG A 625 -10.59 38.23 -11.38
C ARG A 625 -9.20 38.36 -11.99
N MET A 626 -8.85 37.51 -12.96
CA MET A 626 -7.60 37.62 -13.73
C MET A 626 -7.87 38.03 -15.20
N PRO A 627 -7.04 38.90 -15.80
CA PRO A 627 -7.12 39.23 -17.23
C PRO A 627 -6.88 38.00 -18.11
N ARG A 628 -7.57 37.93 -19.26
CA ARG A 628 -7.57 36.77 -20.19
C ARG A 628 -6.22 36.41 -20.84
N ASP A 629 -5.17 37.21 -20.64
CA ASP A 629 -3.93 37.16 -21.42
C ASP A 629 -2.66 37.04 -20.54
N TYR A 630 -2.77 36.56 -19.29
CA TYR A 630 -1.62 36.41 -18.38
C TYR A 630 -1.19 34.94 -18.23
N GLU A 631 0.05 34.66 -18.63
CA GLU A 631 0.74 33.36 -18.56
C GLU A 631 1.57 33.30 -17.26
N MET A 632 1.11 32.56 -16.24
CA MET A 632 1.85 32.39 -14.96
C MET A 632 2.71 31.12 -14.97
N GLY A 633 4.04 31.29 -14.95
CA GLY A 633 5.04 30.22 -14.75
C GLY A 633 5.13 29.75 -13.30
N GLN A 634 4.85 28.47 -13.06
CA GLN A 634 4.96 27.81 -11.74
C GLN A 634 6.41 27.41 -11.47
N ARG A 635 7.07 28.02 -10.48
CA ARG A 635 8.33 27.50 -9.92
C ARG A 635 8.31 27.66 -8.40
N GLY A 636 8.09 26.54 -7.71
CA GLY A 636 8.03 26.46 -6.25
C GLY A 636 8.84 25.27 -5.72
N SER A 637 9.27 25.35 -4.46
CA SER A 637 9.87 24.23 -3.72
C SER A 637 8.75 23.38 -3.13
N THR A 638 8.67 22.14 -3.56
CA THR A 638 7.68 21.16 -3.10
C THR A 638 7.80 20.91 -1.58
N LEU A 639 6.65 20.82 -0.91
CA LEU A 639 6.50 20.04 0.32
C LEU A 639 6.34 18.61 -0.15
N ARG A 640 7.32 17.78 0.20
CA ARG A 640 7.64 16.65 -0.65
C ARG A 640 6.95 15.35 -0.22
N THR A 641 6.51 15.11 1.04
CA THR A 641 5.89 13.83 1.52
C THR A 641 4.59 13.96 2.29
N PHE A 642 3.80 12.87 2.35
CA PHE A 642 2.90 12.61 3.48
C PHE A 642 3.63 12.18 4.77
N MET A 643 4.81 11.58 4.69
CA MET A 643 5.67 11.20 5.82
C MET A 643 6.06 12.38 6.72
N ASP A 644 5.95 13.62 6.21
CA ASP A 644 6.07 14.87 6.97
C ASP A 644 4.97 15.02 8.04
N PHE A 645 3.94 14.17 8.02
CA PHE A 645 2.85 14.10 8.99
C PHE A 645 2.93 12.89 9.93
N ASN A 646 3.91 12.00 9.69
CA ASN A 646 4.01 10.73 10.39
C ASN A 646 4.51 10.91 11.84
N LEU A 647 4.24 9.89 12.63
CA LEU A 647 4.15 9.98 14.09
C LEU A 647 5.39 9.33 14.75
N HIS A 648 6.62 9.64 14.31
CA HIS A 648 7.88 9.24 15.00
C HIS A 648 9.15 9.94 14.44
N GLY A 649 9.27 11.24 14.68
CA GLY A 649 10.41 12.05 14.23
C GLY A 649 11.65 12.00 15.12
N THR A 650 12.22 10.83 15.35
CA THR A 650 13.18 10.66 16.46
C THR A 650 14.54 11.33 16.22
N ASN A 651 15.03 11.54 14.99
CA ASN A 651 16.37 12.15 14.80
C ASN A 651 16.48 13.21 13.71
N PHE A 652 15.58 14.19 13.74
CA PHE A 652 15.75 15.39 12.94
C PHE A 652 16.86 16.29 13.50
N SER A 653 18.02 16.32 12.84
CA SER A 653 18.80 17.57 12.84
C SER A 653 18.21 18.59 11.83
N LYS A 654 17.41 18.08 10.89
CA LYS A 654 16.72 18.76 9.80
C LYS A 654 15.43 17.99 9.41
N PRO A 655 14.25 18.64 9.33
CA PRO A 655 13.04 18.12 8.70
C PRO A 655 13.19 17.93 7.17
N ILE A 656 12.23 17.21 6.58
CA ILE A 656 12.44 16.06 5.66
C ILE A 656 11.68 16.29 4.33
N ALA A 657 12.10 15.61 3.24
CA ALA A 657 11.85 15.94 1.83
C ALA A 657 11.72 14.70 0.88
N SER A 658 10.53 14.40 0.32
CA SER A 658 10.06 13.12 -0.31
C SER A 658 9.79 12.87 -1.80
N TYR A 659 9.47 11.58 -2.06
CA TYR A 659 8.79 11.01 -3.20
C TYR A 659 7.36 10.39 -3.00
N ASN A 660 6.39 11.08 -3.64
CA ASN A 660 5.37 10.66 -4.64
C ASN A 660 4.07 9.88 -4.30
N PRO A 661 2.93 10.24 -4.96
CA PRO A 661 2.45 11.56 -5.44
C PRO A 661 1.32 12.08 -4.53
N PRO A 662 0.81 13.32 -4.70
CA PRO A 662 1.07 14.32 -5.73
C PRO A 662 1.49 15.71 -5.19
N PRO A 663 1.80 16.67 -6.08
CA PRO A 663 2.60 17.85 -5.75
C PRO A 663 1.78 18.96 -5.07
N PHE A 664 2.25 19.41 -3.92
CA PHE A 664 1.87 20.70 -3.33
C PHE A 664 2.90 21.75 -3.74
N PHE A 665 2.42 22.82 -4.37
CA PHE A 665 3.27 23.80 -5.05
C PHE A 665 3.37 25.10 -4.24
N MET A 666 4.53 25.75 -4.24
CA MET A 666 4.61 27.16 -3.85
C MET A 666 4.10 28.03 -4.99
N GLU A 667 3.30 29.04 -4.65
CA GLU A 667 2.96 30.13 -5.57
C GLU A 667 3.63 31.42 -5.09
N MET A 668 4.35 32.08 -5.99
CA MET A 668 4.82 33.45 -5.79
C MET A 668 3.84 34.37 -6.54
N VAL A 669 2.87 34.94 -5.83
CA VAL A 669 1.94 35.90 -6.44
C VAL A 669 2.63 37.25 -6.53
N ASP A 670 3.36 37.50 -7.61
CA ASP A 670 3.74 38.88 -7.95
C ASP A 670 2.50 39.56 -8.56
N SER A 671 1.80 40.35 -7.74
CA SER A 671 0.59 41.05 -8.16
C SER A 671 0.91 42.23 -9.09
N TRP A 672 1.32 41.94 -10.33
CA TRP A 672 1.47 42.93 -11.40
C TRP A 672 0.15 43.33 -12.06
N ALA A 673 -0.95 42.61 -11.78
CA ALA A 673 -2.29 43.08 -12.11
C ALA A 673 -2.56 44.37 -11.33
N GLY A 674 -2.80 45.47 -12.05
CA GLY A 674 -2.82 46.83 -11.51
C GLY A 674 -3.53 46.94 -10.16
N LEU A 675 -2.73 47.05 -9.09
CA LEU A 675 -3.20 47.37 -7.76
C LEU A 675 -3.84 48.76 -7.80
N ALA A 676 -5.17 48.82 -7.89
CA ALA A 676 -5.90 50.05 -7.65
C ALA A 676 -5.74 50.40 -6.17
N PHE A 677 -5.32 51.64 -5.89
CA PHE A 677 -4.90 52.13 -4.59
C PHE A 677 -6.02 52.21 -3.52
N ASP A 678 -6.55 51.06 -3.10
CA ASP A 678 -7.42 50.86 -1.91
C ASP A 678 -7.05 49.57 -1.15
N GLY A 679 -5.83 49.01 -1.31
CA GLY A 679 -5.38 47.82 -0.56
C GLY A 679 -6.12 46.49 -0.86
N GLY A 680 -7.16 46.51 -1.69
CA GLY A 680 -8.19 45.47 -1.77
C GLY A 680 -7.89 44.21 -2.58
N PHE A 681 -6.63 43.85 -2.84
CA PHE A 681 -6.33 42.53 -3.43
C PHE A 681 -5.19 41.79 -2.73
N THR A 682 -4.10 42.46 -2.32
CA THR A 682 -3.01 41.78 -1.58
C THR A 682 -3.40 41.52 -0.11
N GLY A 683 -4.16 42.42 0.51
CA GLY A 683 -4.73 42.22 1.84
C GLY A 683 -5.83 41.16 1.83
N ASP A 684 -6.76 41.25 0.86
CA ASP A 684 -7.78 40.24 0.60
C ASP A 684 -7.14 38.87 0.34
N ALA A 685 -6.22 38.74 -0.62
CA ALA A 685 -5.54 37.46 -0.90
C ALA A 685 -4.70 36.92 0.26
N PHE A 686 -4.21 37.77 1.18
CA PHE A 686 -3.42 37.31 2.32
C PHE A 686 -4.23 36.44 3.28
N ALA A 687 -5.51 36.75 3.50
CA ALA A 687 -6.28 36.03 4.51
C ALA A 687 -7.65 35.52 4.02
N GLN A 688 -8.06 35.82 2.78
CA GLN A 688 -9.31 35.34 2.15
C GLN A 688 -9.47 33.82 2.24
N ASP A 689 -8.38 33.06 2.27
CA ASP A 689 -8.42 31.59 2.27
C ASP A 689 -8.10 30.95 3.62
N MET A 690 -7.53 31.71 4.57
CA MET A 690 -7.24 31.22 5.92
C MET A 690 -8.36 31.50 6.92
N ALA A 691 -9.44 32.13 6.44
CA ALA A 691 -10.54 32.63 7.26
C ALA A 691 -11.87 31.87 7.03
N PHE A 692 -11.84 30.78 6.27
CA PHE A 692 -12.98 29.87 6.16
C PHE A 692 -13.26 29.18 7.50
N ASN A 693 -14.53 28.88 7.78
CA ASN A 693 -14.89 28.11 8.96
C ASN A 693 -15.92 27.03 8.61
N PRO A 694 -15.54 25.75 8.61
CA PRO A 694 -14.18 25.22 8.83
C PRO A 694 -13.25 25.46 7.61
N ILE A 695 -11.92 25.43 7.83
CA ILE A 695 -10.92 25.61 6.78
C ILE A 695 -10.74 24.29 6.00
N PRO A 696 -10.80 24.30 4.66
CA PRO A 696 -10.61 23.10 3.86
C PRO A 696 -9.14 22.62 3.83
N TRP A 697 -8.93 21.31 3.69
CA TRP A 697 -7.65 20.69 3.38
C TRP A 697 -7.56 20.41 1.87
N GLY A 698 -6.51 20.86 1.18
CA GLY A 698 -6.30 20.50 -0.23
C GLY A 698 -7.04 21.39 -1.24
N PHE A 699 -7.54 20.81 -2.34
CA PHE A 699 -8.00 21.52 -3.56
C PHE A 699 -8.94 22.71 -3.25
N SER A 700 -8.70 23.84 -3.92
CA SER A 700 -9.46 25.09 -3.86
C SER A 700 -9.66 25.72 -2.48
N ASN A 701 -9.50 27.04 -2.41
CA ASN A 701 -9.88 27.81 -1.23
C ASN A 701 -11.42 27.91 -1.07
N VAL A 702 -12.22 27.41 -2.01
CA VAL A 702 -13.69 27.51 -1.99
C VAL A 702 -14.39 26.13 -1.92
N GLU A 703 -13.74 25.07 -2.39
CA GLU A 703 -14.32 23.72 -2.53
C GLU A 703 -13.30 22.63 -2.13
N GLY A 704 -13.22 22.28 -0.84
CA GLY A 704 -12.33 21.23 -0.35
C GLY A 704 -12.78 20.62 0.98
N PRO A 705 -12.25 19.43 1.35
CA PRO A 705 -12.78 18.68 2.48
C PRO A 705 -12.44 19.36 3.79
N ARG A 706 -13.46 19.47 4.63
CA ARG A 706 -13.39 20.22 5.89
C ARG A 706 -12.63 19.48 6.99
N ASN A 707 -12.60 18.15 6.91
CA ASN A 707 -11.87 17.26 7.81
C ASN A 707 -11.11 16.21 7.00
N THR A 708 -9.77 16.17 7.13
CA THR A 708 -8.94 15.14 6.46
C THR A 708 -8.11 14.38 7.49
N ILE A 709 -8.28 13.06 7.55
CA ILE A 709 -7.46 12.17 8.37
C ILE A 709 -6.48 11.45 7.46
N LEU A 710 -5.20 11.52 7.83
CA LEU A 710 -4.10 10.88 7.10
C LEU A 710 -3.50 9.72 7.90
N TYR A 711 -3.51 9.83 9.24
CA TYR A 711 -2.92 8.86 10.15
C TYR A 711 -3.95 8.37 11.15
N SER A 712 -4.05 7.05 11.24
CA SER A 712 -4.76 6.44 12.35
C SER A 712 -3.87 6.36 13.60
N VAL A 713 -4.50 6.48 14.76
CA VAL A 713 -3.98 5.97 16.03
C VAL A 713 -4.89 4.80 16.46
N PRO A 714 -4.64 3.57 15.98
CA PRO A 714 -5.54 2.45 16.24
C PRO A 714 -5.62 2.11 17.73
N GLU A 715 -6.82 1.79 18.21
CA GLU A 715 -6.98 1.33 19.61
C GLU A 715 -6.46 -0.11 19.76
N ARG A 716 -6.68 -0.93 18.73
CA ARG A 716 -6.22 -2.32 18.64
C ARG A 716 -5.73 -2.66 17.24
N PHE A 717 -4.97 -3.75 17.17
CA PHE A 717 -4.38 -4.25 15.94
C PHE A 717 -4.95 -5.62 15.60
N SER A 718 -5.48 -5.75 14.39
CA SER A 718 -6.01 -6.98 13.81
C SER A 718 -5.26 -7.42 12.56
N THR A 719 -4.48 -6.53 11.94
CA THR A 719 -3.67 -6.82 10.75
C THR A 719 -2.31 -6.13 10.80
N LEU A 720 -1.32 -6.68 10.09
CA LEU A 720 -0.02 -6.03 9.96
C LEU A 720 -0.12 -4.71 9.19
N ALA A 721 -1.04 -4.62 8.23
CA ALA A 721 -1.19 -3.44 7.37
C ALA A 721 -1.60 -2.17 8.14
N GLN A 722 -2.12 -2.27 9.37
CA GLN A 722 -2.36 -1.09 10.22
C GLN A 722 -1.06 -0.34 10.57
N PHE A 723 0.11 -0.99 10.53
CA PHE A 723 1.40 -0.33 10.69
C PHE A 723 1.79 0.54 9.49
N GLN A 724 1.00 0.62 8.42
CA GLN A 724 1.18 1.65 7.40
C GLN A 724 1.11 3.07 8.00
N HIS A 725 0.42 3.24 9.14
CA HIS A 725 0.30 4.49 9.89
C HIS A 725 1.41 4.71 10.92
N ALA A 726 2.31 3.73 11.07
CA ALA A 726 3.51 3.88 11.90
C ALA A 726 4.61 4.57 11.08
N ASP A 727 5.45 5.33 11.76
CA ASP A 727 6.63 5.92 11.13
C ASP A 727 7.78 4.92 11.18
N LEU A 728 7.97 4.20 10.08
CA LEU A 728 8.96 3.12 9.94
C LEU A 728 10.11 3.52 9.02
N THR A 729 10.32 4.82 8.84
CA THR A 729 11.18 5.39 7.79
C THR A 729 12.50 5.95 8.31
N ASN A 730 12.77 5.72 9.60
CA ASN A 730 13.96 6.19 10.29
C ASN A 730 15.20 5.36 9.88
N ASP A 731 16.18 6.01 9.26
CA ASP A 731 17.50 5.42 8.95
C ASP A 731 18.62 6.08 9.77
N ALA A 732 19.81 5.48 9.80
CA ALA A 732 20.95 6.00 10.57
C ALA A 732 21.52 7.33 10.07
N GLU A 733 21.14 7.78 8.87
CA GLU A 733 21.64 8.99 8.26
C GLU A 733 20.56 10.07 8.24
N ARG A 734 20.62 11.00 9.21
CA ARG A 734 19.73 12.18 9.49
C ARG A 734 19.17 13.00 8.31
N LEU A 735 19.53 12.72 7.06
CA LEU A 735 19.15 13.40 5.81
C LEU A 735 18.41 12.51 4.80
N SER A 736 18.47 11.17 4.91
CA SER A 736 17.91 10.24 3.90
C SER A 736 16.41 9.98 4.09
N ILE A 737 15.94 10.05 5.34
CA ILE A 737 14.53 9.92 5.74
C ILE A 737 13.61 10.77 4.84
N GLY A 738 14.08 11.93 4.33
CA GLY A 738 13.35 12.70 3.32
C GLY A 738 12.72 11.86 2.23
N HIS A 739 13.49 10.96 1.66
CA HIS A 739 13.26 10.31 0.39
C HIS A 739 12.44 9.01 0.50
N GLN A 740 11.83 8.76 1.66
CA GLN A 740 11.10 7.53 1.96
C GLN A 740 9.57 7.74 1.88
N PRO A 741 8.78 6.69 1.58
CA PRO A 741 7.32 6.78 1.48
C PRO A 741 6.64 6.89 2.85
N ALA A 742 5.54 7.64 2.89
CA ALA A 742 4.72 7.85 4.08
C ALA A 742 4.08 6.57 4.62
N TYR A 743 3.53 5.76 3.71
CA TYR A 743 2.89 4.48 3.99
C TYR A 743 3.84 3.39 3.47
N ALA A 744 4.90 3.11 4.22
CA ALA A 744 5.96 2.21 3.77
C ALA A 744 5.51 0.74 3.78
N LEU A 745 4.87 0.30 4.86
CA LEU A 745 4.37 -1.07 4.96
C LEU A 745 3.10 -1.28 4.14
N GLY A 746 3.05 -2.38 3.39
CA GLY A 746 1.91 -2.76 2.54
C GLY A 746 1.89 -2.09 1.18
N ASN A 747 2.77 -1.11 0.93
CA ASN A 747 2.98 -0.48 -0.36
C ASN A 747 4.09 -1.19 -1.15
N SER A 748 4.15 -1.00 -2.46
CA SER A 748 5.08 -1.72 -3.33
C SER A 748 5.58 -0.93 -4.53
N TYR A 749 5.24 0.36 -4.63
CA TYR A 749 5.77 1.21 -5.71
C TYR A 749 7.30 1.29 -5.64
N ALA A 750 7.92 1.16 -6.80
CA ALA A 750 9.35 1.39 -6.94
C ALA A 750 9.72 2.83 -6.57
N THR A 751 10.65 2.97 -5.64
CA THR A 751 11.30 4.25 -5.35
C THR A 751 12.11 4.74 -6.57
N PRO A 752 12.22 6.04 -6.83
CA PRO A 752 13.02 6.57 -7.93
C PRO A 752 14.48 6.72 -7.50
N PHE A 753 14.76 6.58 -6.20
CA PHE A 753 16.05 6.87 -5.61
C PHE A 753 16.94 5.63 -5.58
N VAL A 754 16.36 4.47 -5.88
CA VAL A 754 17.06 3.20 -6.03
C VAL A 754 16.75 2.67 -7.42
N GLN A 755 17.76 2.17 -8.13
CA GLN A 755 17.55 1.50 -9.42
C GLN A 755 16.60 0.31 -9.29
N ARG A 756 15.83 0.00 -10.34
CA ARG A 756 14.81 -1.08 -10.32
C ARG A 756 15.37 -2.46 -10.00
N GLU A 757 16.64 -2.72 -10.31
CA GLU A 757 17.34 -3.97 -10.00
C GLU A 757 17.93 -4.03 -8.59
N LEU A 758 17.80 -2.96 -7.82
CA LEU A 758 18.34 -2.84 -6.47
C LEU A 758 17.22 -2.55 -5.46
N VAL A 759 17.51 -2.83 -4.20
CA VAL A 759 16.68 -2.46 -3.04
C VAL A 759 17.40 -1.42 -2.16
N ASN A 760 18.71 -1.27 -2.32
CA ASN A 760 19.50 -0.22 -1.70
C ASN A 760 20.51 0.35 -2.71
N GLU A 761 20.82 1.64 -2.61
CA GLU A 761 21.83 2.25 -3.45
C GLU A 761 22.59 3.34 -2.70
N ARG A 762 23.92 3.27 -2.74
CA ARG A 762 24.78 4.32 -2.20
C ARG A 762 25.16 5.29 -3.30
N ARG A 763 24.80 6.56 -3.13
CA ARG A 763 25.07 7.64 -4.08
C ARG A 763 25.88 8.75 -3.44
N VAL A 764 26.44 9.63 -4.26
CA VAL A 764 27.11 10.85 -3.81
C VAL A 764 26.22 12.02 -4.17
N ASP A 765 25.65 12.66 -3.16
CA ASP A 765 24.88 13.88 -3.29
C ASP A 765 25.81 15.09 -3.16
N TYR A 766 25.34 16.25 -3.60
CA TYR A 766 26.08 17.51 -3.45
C TYR A 766 25.23 18.51 -2.67
N GLU A 767 25.74 18.98 -1.53
CA GLU A 767 25.14 20.09 -0.80
C GLU A 767 25.77 21.41 -1.26
N ILE A 768 24.95 22.29 -1.85
CA ILE A 768 25.37 23.64 -2.21
C ILE A 768 25.34 24.48 -0.92
N MET A 769 26.51 24.79 -0.39
CA MET A 769 26.63 25.75 0.70
C MET A 769 26.94 27.12 0.11
N GLY A 770 26.03 28.07 0.31
CA GLY A 770 26.22 29.45 -0.14
C GLY A 770 27.45 30.06 0.53
N SER A 771 28.57 30.11 -0.18
CA SER A 771 29.78 30.80 0.26
C SER A 771 30.22 31.78 -0.82
N ASN A 772 30.31 33.05 -0.45
CA ASN A 772 31.23 34.06 -0.98
C ASN A 772 31.52 34.00 -2.49
N ASN A 773 30.51 34.24 -3.32
CA ASN A 773 30.65 34.35 -4.78
C ASN A 773 31.36 33.15 -5.48
N HIS A 774 31.49 32.00 -4.82
CA HIS A 774 32.01 30.76 -5.41
C HIS A 774 31.13 29.60 -4.96
N SER A 775 30.39 29.07 -5.93
CA SER A 775 29.49 27.92 -5.84
C SER A 775 30.26 26.64 -5.45
N GLY A 776 30.64 26.51 -4.18
CA GLY A 776 31.28 25.31 -3.65
C GLY A 776 30.23 24.27 -3.28
N ALA A 777 30.03 23.27 -4.14
CA ALA A 777 29.20 22.11 -3.84
C ALA A 777 30.03 21.08 -3.03
N THR A 778 29.55 20.67 -1.86
CA THR A 778 30.21 19.65 -1.02
C THR A 778 29.61 18.28 -1.33
N GLN A 779 30.44 17.33 -1.76
CA GLN A 779 30.03 15.94 -1.96
C GLN A 779 29.74 15.27 -0.61
N MET A 780 28.61 14.61 -0.51
CA MET A 780 28.18 13.83 0.64
C MET A 780 27.69 12.46 0.16
N PRO A 781 28.35 11.35 0.54
CA PRO A 781 27.79 10.03 0.28
C PRO A 781 26.48 9.88 1.08
N ARG A 782 25.47 9.25 0.47
CA ARG A 782 24.18 8.91 1.08
C ARG A 782 23.74 7.51 0.68
N GLU A 783 22.98 6.85 1.54
CA GLU A 783 22.33 5.58 1.24
C GLU A 783 20.83 5.78 1.03
N TYR A 784 20.30 5.18 -0.04
CA TYR A 784 18.90 5.18 -0.38
C TYR A 784 18.37 3.76 -0.28
N TYR A 785 17.14 3.61 0.21
CA TYR A 785 16.50 2.32 0.43
C TYR A 785 15.11 2.28 -0.21
N ASP A 786 14.76 1.13 -0.77
CA ASP A 786 13.38 0.75 -1.05
C ASP A 786 12.79 0.14 0.24
N ILE A 787 12.46 1.02 1.17
CA ILE A 787 12.03 0.63 2.52
C ILE A 787 10.73 -0.19 2.49
N SER A 788 9.83 0.07 1.53
CA SER A 788 8.59 -0.69 1.37
C SER A 788 8.88 -2.16 1.07
N HIS A 789 9.79 -2.43 0.11
CA HIS A 789 10.22 -3.80 -0.18
C HIS A 789 10.78 -4.50 1.05
N ILE A 790 11.68 -3.83 1.77
CA ILE A 790 12.39 -4.36 2.95
C ILE A 790 11.43 -4.66 4.10
N LEU A 791 10.51 -3.75 4.41
CA LEU A 791 9.53 -3.90 5.49
C LEU A 791 8.54 -5.03 5.22
N ASN A 792 8.02 -5.11 3.98
CA ASN A 792 7.11 -6.17 3.57
C ASN A 792 7.79 -7.55 3.69
N SER A 793 9.05 -7.66 3.26
CA SER A 793 9.88 -8.87 3.40
C SER A 793 10.23 -9.21 4.86
N SER A 794 10.28 -8.21 5.73
CA SER A 794 10.57 -8.42 7.16
C SER A 794 9.35 -8.96 7.92
N LEU A 795 8.15 -8.48 7.57
CA LEU A 795 6.95 -8.65 8.40
C LEU A 795 5.95 -9.72 7.92
N TYR A 796 5.49 -9.70 6.67
CA TYR A 796 4.28 -10.43 6.23
C TYR A 796 4.36 -11.97 6.35
N ASP A 797 5.56 -12.54 6.30
CA ASP A 797 5.75 -14.00 6.34
C ASP A 797 6.01 -14.55 7.74
N ARG A 798 6.48 -13.72 8.68
CA ARG A 798 6.92 -14.16 10.02
C ARG A 798 5.89 -13.85 11.12
N TYR A 799 5.08 -12.81 10.94
CA TYR A 799 4.22 -12.27 11.99
C TYR A 799 2.75 -12.27 11.58
N TYR A 800 1.88 -12.15 12.58
CA TYR A 800 0.45 -11.93 12.43
C TYR A 800 -0.12 -11.34 13.73
N PHE A 801 -1.37 -10.87 13.69
CA PHE A 801 -2.15 -10.53 14.88
C PHE A 801 -3.26 -11.56 15.07
N SER A 802 -3.25 -12.25 16.22
CA SER A 802 -4.27 -13.23 16.58
C SER A 802 -5.60 -12.61 17.00
N THR A 803 -5.60 -11.31 17.38
CA THR A 803 -6.74 -10.63 18.01
C THR A 803 -7.25 -11.31 19.27
N LEU A 804 -6.40 -12.12 19.90
CA LEU A 804 -6.71 -12.87 21.11
C LEU A 804 -6.92 -11.91 22.28
N ASP A 805 -8.07 -12.04 22.94
CA ASP A 805 -8.25 -11.45 24.27
C ASP A 805 -7.60 -12.39 25.29
N LEU A 806 -6.51 -11.95 25.92
CA LEU A 806 -5.75 -12.75 26.89
C LEU A 806 -6.57 -13.14 28.13
N GLN A 807 -7.67 -12.44 28.42
CA GLN A 807 -8.55 -12.78 29.55
C GLN A 807 -9.53 -13.90 29.19
N SER A 808 -10.25 -13.77 28.08
CA SER A 808 -11.22 -14.78 27.64
C SER A 808 -10.55 -15.98 26.96
N ARG A 809 -9.34 -15.79 26.43
CA ARG A 809 -8.62 -16.71 25.54
C ARG A 809 -9.35 -17.02 24.23
N GLU A 810 -10.23 -16.12 23.82
CA GLU A 810 -10.95 -16.21 22.55
C GLU A 810 -10.46 -15.13 21.57
N PRO A 811 -10.20 -15.47 20.30
CA PRO A 811 -9.89 -14.48 19.28
C PRO A 811 -11.13 -13.67 18.93
N ARG A 812 -10.97 -12.36 18.77
CA ARG A 812 -12.06 -11.47 18.32
C ARG A 812 -12.41 -11.66 16.84
N ASN A 813 -11.44 -12.05 16.02
CA ASN A 813 -11.71 -12.42 14.64
C ASN A 813 -12.24 -13.86 14.59
N PRO A 814 -13.51 -14.09 14.21
CA PRO A 814 -14.15 -15.40 14.22
C PRO A 814 -13.57 -16.37 13.19
N ASN A 815 -12.78 -15.89 12.22
CA ASN A 815 -12.05 -16.77 11.31
C ASN A 815 -10.88 -17.47 12.00
N TYR A 816 -10.37 -16.95 13.12
CA TYR A 816 -9.40 -17.69 13.92
C TYR A 816 -10.14 -18.68 14.82
N VAL A 817 -10.01 -19.97 14.50
CA VAL A 817 -10.68 -21.03 15.25
C VAL A 817 -9.68 -21.76 16.13
N LEU A 818 -10.01 -21.91 17.41
CA LEU A 818 -9.19 -22.66 18.36
C LEU A 818 -9.11 -24.14 17.97
N THR A 819 -7.91 -24.71 18.08
CA THR A 819 -7.66 -26.14 17.92
C THR A 819 -7.73 -26.86 19.27
N GLU A 820 -7.72 -28.20 19.26
CA GLU A 820 -7.62 -29.01 20.49
C GLU A 820 -6.37 -28.68 21.33
N ARG A 821 -5.33 -28.07 20.74
CA ARG A 821 -4.11 -27.66 21.46
C ARG A 821 -4.31 -26.45 22.37
N SER A 822 -5.36 -25.67 22.14
CA SER A 822 -5.69 -24.47 22.93
C SER A 822 -5.81 -24.76 24.44
N GLU A 823 -6.27 -25.96 24.83
CA GLU A 823 -6.41 -26.36 26.23
C GLU A 823 -5.07 -26.41 26.99
N THR A 824 -3.98 -26.71 26.26
CA THR A 824 -2.63 -26.90 26.81
C THR A 824 -1.65 -25.79 26.47
N ALA A 825 -2.04 -24.85 25.61
CA ALA A 825 -1.12 -23.85 25.09
C ALA A 825 -0.84 -22.73 26.08
N ASN A 826 0.41 -22.28 26.09
CA ASN A 826 0.77 -21.09 26.80
C ASN A 826 0.50 -19.85 25.95
N PHE A 827 -0.69 -19.25 26.08
CA PHE A 827 -1.03 -17.97 25.44
C PHE A 827 -0.21 -16.78 25.97
N SER A 828 0.76 -17.01 26.88
CA SER A 828 1.74 -16.01 27.23
C SER A 828 2.99 -16.00 26.35
N GLU A 829 3.23 -17.06 25.59
CA GLU A 829 4.42 -17.18 24.75
C GLU A 829 4.03 -16.88 23.29
N PRO A 830 4.51 -15.76 22.70
CA PRO A 830 4.11 -15.34 21.34
C PRO A 830 4.33 -16.38 20.25
N SER A 831 5.36 -17.24 20.37
CA SER A 831 5.63 -18.32 19.42
C SER A 831 4.73 -19.55 19.57
N GLU A 832 4.01 -19.68 20.69
CA GLU A 832 3.12 -20.82 20.93
C GLU A 832 1.68 -20.57 20.46
N VAL A 833 1.24 -19.32 20.33
CA VAL A 833 -0.18 -18.99 20.04
C VAL A 833 -0.65 -19.61 18.73
N ALA A 834 0.19 -19.59 17.69
CA ALA A 834 -0.13 -20.13 16.37
C ALA A 834 -0.43 -21.63 16.38
N LYS A 835 0.08 -22.41 17.36
CA LYS A 835 -0.20 -23.85 17.43
C LYS A 835 -1.65 -24.15 17.83
N SER A 836 -2.29 -23.18 18.45
CA SER A 836 -3.65 -23.25 18.97
C SER A 836 -4.70 -22.68 18.03
N LEU A 837 -4.30 -22.12 16.88
CA LEU A 837 -5.19 -21.42 15.97
C LEU A 837 -5.15 -22.01 14.56
N GLN A 838 -6.30 -22.00 13.90
CA GLN A 838 -6.47 -22.25 12.47
C GLN A 838 -7.23 -21.09 11.84
N VAL A 839 -6.95 -20.81 10.57
CA VAL A 839 -7.67 -19.79 9.80
C VAL A 839 -8.78 -20.47 9.00
N GLU A 840 -10.01 -20.31 9.44
CA GLU A 840 -11.21 -20.73 8.72
C GLU A 840 -11.44 -19.82 7.50
N GLY A 841 -11.52 -20.42 6.32
CA GLY A 841 -11.65 -19.67 5.07
C GLY A 841 -10.33 -19.10 4.52
N ALA A 842 -9.18 -19.61 4.97
CA ALA A 842 -7.87 -19.27 4.40
C ALA A 842 -7.89 -19.36 2.86
N PHE A 843 -7.29 -18.35 2.22
CA PHE A 843 -7.35 -18.11 0.79
C PHE A 843 -5.94 -18.02 0.20
N ASN A 844 -5.65 -18.91 -0.73
CA ASN A 844 -4.37 -18.98 -1.41
C ASN A 844 -4.29 -17.93 -2.53
N VAL A 845 -3.38 -16.96 -2.40
CA VAL A 845 -3.17 -15.86 -3.37
C VAL A 845 -2.76 -16.35 -4.76
N ASN A 846 -2.27 -17.60 -4.88
CA ASN A 846 -2.00 -18.24 -6.18
C ASN A 846 -3.27 -18.70 -6.92
N SER A 847 -4.47 -18.35 -6.42
CA SER A 847 -5.73 -18.62 -7.10
C SER A 847 -5.85 -17.88 -8.41
N THR A 848 -6.20 -18.62 -9.46
CA THR A 848 -6.51 -18.10 -10.79
C THR A 848 -8.02 -17.96 -11.05
N SER A 849 -8.86 -18.15 -10.03
CA SER A 849 -10.32 -18.05 -10.15
C SER A 849 -10.81 -16.63 -9.87
N ILE A 850 -11.40 -16.01 -10.90
CA ILE A 850 -11.99 -14.67 -10.81
C ILE A 850 -13.12 -14.65 -9.78
N ASP A 851 -14.04 -15.62 -9.85
CA ASP A 851 -15.19 -15.69 -8.94
C ASP A 851 -14.76 -15.87 -7.47
N ALA A 852 -13.69 -16.62 -7.22
CA ALA A 852 -13.15 -16.79 -5.88
C ALA A 852 -12.59 -15.48 -5.31
N TRP A 853 -11.87 -14.70 -6.14
CA TRP A 853 -11.40 -13.35 -5.78
C TRP A 853 -12.56 -12.37 -5.60
N LYS A 854 -13.58 -12.37 -6.47
CA LYS A 854 -14.79 -11.53 -6.32
C LYS A 854 -15.47 -11.77 -4.97
N ALA A 855 -15.67 -13.04 -4.61
CA ALA A 855 -16.26 -13.39 -3.33
C ALA A 855 -15.41 -12.94 -2.12
N LEU A 856 -14.07 -12.95 -2.24
CA LEU A 856 -13.18 -12.43 -1.19
C LEU A 856 -13.24 -10.89 -1.09
N LEU A 857 -13.18 -10.18 -2.22
CA LEU A 857 -13.23 -8.72 -2.30
C LEU A 857 -14.59 -8.16 -1.84
N GLY A 858 -15.68 -8.89 -2.06
CA GLY A 858 -17.01 -8.54 -1.56
C GLY A 858 -17.21 -8.75 -0.06
N SER A 859 -16.18 -9.10 0.71
CA SER A 859 -16.30 -9.46 2.14
C SER A 859 -16.78 -8.33 3.05
N THR A 860 -16.57 -7.07 2.68
CA THR A 860 -16.98 -5.88 3.45
C THR A 860 -18.33 -5.30 3.02
N ARG A 861 -18.97 -5.86 2.00
CA ARG A 861 -20.31 -5.43 1.57
C ARG A 861 -21.30 -5.56 2.73
N PHE A 862 -22.18 -4.56 2.85
CA PHE A 862 -23.21 -4.45 3.89
C PHE A 862 -22.68 -4.39 5.33
N ARG A 863 -21.36 -4.32 5.54
CA ARG A 863 -20.82 -3.90 6.83
C ARG A 863 -21.03 -2.40 6.95
N GLN A 864 -21.61 -1.99 8.05
CA GLN A 864 -21.81 -0.57 8.33
C GLN A 864 -20.48 -0.03 8.85
N HIS A 865 -19.97 1.03 8.22
CA HIS A 865 -18.88 1.81 8.79
C HIS A 865 -19.48 2.74 9.86
N PRO A 866 -18.83 2.96 11.01
CA PRO A 866 -19.39 3.80 12.08
C PRO A 866 -19.76 5.23 11.65
N THR A 867 -19.08 5.78 10.65
CA THR A 867 -19.46 7.09 10.08
C THR A 867 -20.68 7.05 9.20
N SER A 868 -20.89 5.99 8.41
CA SER A 868 -21.96 5.98 7.39
C SER A 868 -23.35 5.85 7.99
N GLY A 869 -23.48 5.23 9.16
CA GLY A 869 -24.77 5.03 9.82
C GLY A 869 -25.74 4.13 9.03
N GLN A 870 -25.36 3.66 7.84
CA GLN A 870 -26.15 2.84 6.92
C GLN A 870 -25.28 1.76 6.29
N GLN A 871 -25.87 0.59 6.04
CA GLN A 871 -25.24 -0.49 5.30
C GLN A 871 -25.14 -0.10 3.82
N SER A 872 -23.93 -0.15 3.26
CA SER A 872 -23.71 0.05 1.83
C SER A 872 -23.74 -1.28 1.09
N GLY A 873 -24.34 -1.31 -0.09
CA GLY A 873 -24.20 -2.43 -1.00
C GLY A 873 -22.79 -2.56 -1.57
N ASN A 874 -21.92 -1.57 -1.40
CA ASN A 874 -20.57 -1.57 -1.95
C ASN A 874 -19.54 -2.14 -0.96
N ALA A 875 -18.38 -2.58 -1.47
CA ALA A 875 -17.30 -3.13 -0.66
C ALA A 875 -16.36 -2.02 -0.18
N ALA A 876 -16.36 -1.73 1.12
CA ALA A 876 -15.51 -0.70 1.72
C ALA A 876 -14.07 -1.19 1.96
N PHE A 877 -13.10 -0.37 1.61
CA PHE A 877 -11.66 -0.54 1.88
C PHE A 877 -11.08 0.78 2.40
N PRO A 878 -11.34 1.13 3.67
CA PRO A 878 -10.81 2.36 4.24
C PRO A 878 -9.31 2.24 4.52
N ARG A 879 -8.57 3.33 4.30
CA ARG A 879 -7.14 3.40 4.69
C ARG A 879 -6.94 3.43 6.19
N SER A 880 -7.78 4.22 6.85
CA SER A 880 -7.87 4.32 8.31
C SER A 880 -9.25 3.79 8.68
N LEU A 881 -9.30 2.75 9.52
CA LEU A 881 -10.57 2.25 10.01
C LEU A 881 -11.32 3.37 10.72
N GLU A 882 -10.64 4.16 11.54
CA GLU A 882 -11.12 5.27 12.36
C GLU A 882 -11.43 6.56 11.55
N GLN A 883 -11.69 6.42 10.24
CA GLN A 883 -12.06 7.56 9.40
C GLN A 883 -13.35 8.21 9.94
N THR A 884 -13.45 9.54 9.91
CA THR A 884 -14.60 10.29 10.48
C THR A 884 -15.56 10.84 9.42
N ALA A 885 -15.18 10.77 8.15
CA ALA A 885 -15.99 11.19 7.00
C ALA A 885 -16.70 10.00 6.32
N GLN A 886 -17.69 10.33 5.50
CA GLN A 886 -18.49 9.39 4.69
C GLN A 886 -17.66 8.77 3.55
N PRO A 887 -18.10 7.64 2.97
CA PRO A 887 -17.48 7.08 1.76
C PRO A 887 -17.61 8.03 0.57
N ILE A 888 -16.63 7.98 -0.33
CA ILE A 888 -16.60 8.81 -1.55
C ILE A 888 -16.36 7.92 -2.76
N THR A 889 -17.28 7.98 -3.72
CA THR A 889 -17.29 7.10 -4.89
C THR A 889 -17.76 7.85 -6.14
N PRO A 890 -16.90 8.10 -7.14
CA PRO A 890 -15.43 8.04 -7.13
C PRO A 890 -14.81 9.36 -6.63
N PRO A 891 -13.62 9.34 -6.00
CA PRO A 891 -12.88 10.55 -5.69
C PRO A 891 -12.32 11.12 -6.99
N THR A 892 -12.90 12.23 -7.45
CA THR A 892 -12.48 12.86 -8.71
C THR A 892 -11.14 13.58 -8.59
N GLY A 893 -10.59 13.70 -7.37
CA GLY A 893 -9.40 14.52 -7.09
C GLY A 893 -9.62 16.02 -7.33
N SER A 894 -10.85 16.41 -7.69
CA SER A 894 -11.26 17.76 -8.07
C SER A 894 -12.57 18.21 -7.42
N GLY A 895 -13.28 17.33 -6.71
CA GLY A 895 -14.51 17.65 -5.97
C GLY A 895 -14.27 17.89 -4.48
N GLU A 896 -15.22 18.62 -3.85
CA GLU A 896 -15.21 19.16 -2.46
C GLU A 896 -14.79 18.13 -1.39
N ASP A 897 -14.92 16.82 -1.64
CA ASP A 897 -14.64 15.81 -0.61
C ASP A 897 -13.45 14.88 -0.93
N SER A 898 -12.76 15.00 -2.06
CA SER A 898 -11.82 13.95 -2.54
C SER A 898 -10.69 13.54 -1.56
N PHE A 899 -10.31 14.39 -0.62
CA PHE A 899 -9.26 14.12 0.40
C PHE A 899 -9.82 13.65 1.76
N ALA A 900 -11.13 13.66 1.96
CA ALA A 900 -11.79 13.09 3.13
C ALA A 900 -12.30 11.67 2.84
N GLY A 901 -12.76 10.97 3.87
CA GLY A 901 -13.55 9.76 3.70
C GLY A 901 -12.75 8.52 3.32
N TYR A 902 -13.45 7.54 2.77
CA TYR A 902 -12.86 6.26 2.37
C TYR A 902 -13.49 5.75 1.07
N ARG A 903 -12.86 4.74 0.45
CA ARG A 903 -13.32 4.19 -0.83
C ARG A 903 -14.23 2.98 -0.63
N GLU A 904 -15.35 2.98 -1.34
CA GLU A 904 -16.22 1.81 -1.50
C GLU A 904 -16.27 1.39 -2.96
N LEU A 905 -16.02 0.12 -3.25
CA LEU A 905 -16.06 -0.45 -4.60
C LEU A 905 -17.45 -1.00 -4.93
N ASP A 906 -17.99 -0.60 -6.06
CA ASP A 906 -19.20 -1.22 -6.60
C ASP A 906 -18.92 -2.64 -7.17
N GLU A 907 -19.97 -3.32 -7.63
CA GLU A 907 -19.83 -4.69 -8.14
C GLU A 907 -19.00 -4.78 -9.43
N GLN A 908 -19.06 -3.77 -10.30
CA GLN A 908 -18.28 -3.73 -11.55
C GLN A 908 -16.81 -3.49 -11.25
N GLU A 909 -16.51 -2.60 -10.30
CA GLU A 909 -15.18 -2.33 -9.81
C GLU A 909 -14.56 -3.56 -9.13
N VAL A 910 -15.34 -4.30 -8.34
CA VAL A 910 -14.92 -5.59 -7.76
C VAL A 910 -14.63 -6.64 -8.83
N ASP A 911 -15.48 -6.76 -9.86
CA ASP A 911 -15.24 -7.68 -10.99
C ASP A 911 -13.97 -7.32 -11.77
N ALA A 912 -13.78 -6.05 -12.09
CA ALA A 912 -12.59 -5.55 -12.79
C ALA A 912 -11.31 -5.81 -11.98
N LEU A 913 -11.33 -5.52 -10.68
CA LEU A 913 -10.21 -5.76 -9.78
C LEU A 913 -9.90 -7.26 -9.64
N ALA A 914 -10.91 -8.11 -9.50
CA ALA A 914 -10.72 -9.56 -9.42
C ALA A 914 -10.07 -10.13 -10.70
N ARG A 915 -10.52 -9.70 -11.88
CA ARG A 915 -9.90 -10.08 -13.17
C ARG A 915 -8.44 -9.67 -13.22
N GLU A 916 -8.17 -8.43 -12.86
CA GLU A 916 -6.82 -7.90 -12.92
C GLU A 916 -5.88 -8.57 -11.91
N ILE A 917 -6.35 -8.88 -10.69
CA ILE A 917 -5.56 -9.67 -9.73
C ILE A 917 -5.22 -11.04 -10.33
N THR A 918 -6.18 -11.75 -10.93
CA THR A 918 -5.90 -13.06 -11.56
C THR A 918 -4.92 -12.93 -12.74
N ARG A 919 -4.97 -11.83 -13.50
CA ARG A 919 -4.01 -11.52 -14.57
C ARG A 919 -2.59 -11.38 -14.01
N GLN A 920 -2.44 -10.64 -12.91
CA GLN A 920 -1.15 -10.46 -12.23
C GLN A 920 -0.63 -11.78 -11.62
N VAL A 921 -1.52 -12.61 -11.06
CA VAL A 921 -1.16 -13.94 -10.54
C VAL A 921 -0.61 -14.83 -11.64
N ARG A 922 -1.27 -14.88 -12.81
CA ARG A 922 -0.78 -15.65 -13.97
C ARG A 922 0.55 -15.10 -14.46
N LYS A 923 0.73 -13.79 -14.50
CA LYS A 923 1.94 -13.19 -15.05
C LYS A 923 3.18 -13.38 -14.16
N ARG A 924 3.02 -13.31 -12.84
CA ARG A 924 4.13 -13.29 -11.86
C ARG A 924 4.35 -14.64 -11.18
N GLY A 925 3.26 -15.37 -10.92
CA GLY A 925 3.27 -16.54 -10.05
C GLY A 925 4.07 -17.75 -10.57
N PRO A 926 4.17 -18.82 -9.76
CA PRO A 926 3.62 -18.92 -8.41
C PRO A 926 4.39 -18.06 -7.41
N PHE A 927 3.68 -17.40 -6.49
CA PHE A 927 4.28 -16.66 -5.39
C PHE A 927 4.69 -17.61 -4.27
N VAL A 928 5.91 -17.46 -3.77
CA VAL A 928 6.48 -18.34 -2.73
C VAL A 928 6.18 -17.88 -1.30
N SER A 929 5.78 -16.62 -1.13
CA SER A 929 5.55 -15.97 0.15
C SER A 929 4.57 -14.80 -0.02
N LEU A 930 3.96 -14.33 1.08
CA LEU A 930 3.07 -13.16 1.02
C LEU A 930 3.85 -11.89 0.66
N SER A 931 5.08 -11.74 1.18
CA SER A 931 5.95 -10.63 0.79
C SER A 931 6.25 -10.62 -0.72
N HIS A 932 6.46 -11.78 -1.36
CA HIS A 932 6.64 -11.87 -2.82
C HIS A 932 5.37 -11.44 -3.58
N PHE A 933 4.17 -11.74 -3.09
CA PHE A 933 2.92 -11.26 -3.69
C PHE A 933 2.76 -9.74 -3.58
N VAL A 934 3.11 -9.19 -2.40
CA VAL A 934 2.97 -7.78 -2.04
C VAL A 934 4.03 -6.91 -2.72
N ASN A 935 5.27 -7.37 -2.85
CA ASN A 935 6.40 -6.59 -3.35
C ASN A 935 6.50 -6.56 -4.87
N ARG A 936 7.16 -5.51 -5.38
CA ARG A 936 7.58 -5.44 -6.78
C ARG A 936 8.66 -6.46 -7.09
N ALA A 937 8.85 -6.74 -8.38
CA ALA A 937 10.03 -7.45 -8.82
C ALA A 937 11.29 -6.58 -8.71
N VAL A 938 12.42 -7.22 -8.41
CA VAL A 938 13.75 -6.63 -8.38
C VAL A 938 14.52 -7.17 -9.58
N ALA A 939 14.56 -6.37 -10.65
CA ALA A 939 15.21 -6.71 -11.92
C ALA A 939 15.50 -5.43 -12.71
N PRO A 940 16.40 -5.48 -13.72
CA PRO A 940 16.64 -4.36 -14.61
C PRO A 940 15.35 -3.91 -15.29
N LEU A 941 15.18 -2.59 -15.45
CA LEU A 941 13.97 -2.01 -16.05
C LEU A 941 13.70 -2.55 -17.46
N GLU A 942 14.75 -2.79 -18.24
CA GLU A 942 14.64 -3.31 -19.61
C GLU A 942 14.18 -4.77 -19.69
N GLU A 943 14.41 -5.57 -18.64
CA GLU A 943 14.08 -6.99 -18.63
C GLU A 943 12.61 -7.24 -18.29
N ALA A 944 12.08 -6.51 -17.31
CA ALA A 944 10.73 -6.69 -16.83
C ALA A 944 10.11 -5.36 -16.35
N PRO A 945 9.87 -4.39 -17.26
CA PRO A 945 9.41 -3.04 -16.89
C PRO A 945 8.08 -3.10 -16.13
N GLU A 946 7.18 -3.96 -16.59
CA GLU A 946 5.85 -4.11 -15.99
C GLU A 946 5.90 -4.72 -14.58
N LEU A 947 6.85 -5.61 -14.32
CA LEU A 947 6.93 -6.35 -13.04
C LEU A 947 7.67 -5.56 -11.96
N THR A 948 8.61 -4.72 -12.37
CA THR A 948 9.48 -3.95 -11.46
C THR A 948 8.86 -2.65 -10.98
N ARG A 949 7.70 -2.25 -11.51
CA ARG A 949 7.01 -1.00 -11.13
C ARG A 949 6.35 -1.07 -9.75
N SER A 950 5.62 -2.15 -9.51
CA SER A 950 4.87 -2.38 -8.28
C SER A 950 4.56 -3.88 -8.12
N GLY A 951 4.09 -4.26 -6.93
CA GLY A 951 3.66 -5.62 -6.62
C GLY A 951 2.35 -6.01 -7.31
N ALA A 952 1.93 -7.27 -7.14
CA ALA A 952 0.81 -7.82 -7.87
C ALA A 952 -0.51 -7.09 -7.57
N LEU A 953 -0.76 -6.78 -6.30
CA LEU A 953 -2.01 -6.16 -5.87
C LEU A 953 -2.07 -4.67 -6.21
N GLN A 954 -0.99 -3.91 -6.02
CA GLN A 954 -0.93 -2.51 -6.44
C GLN A 954 -1.04 -2.35 -7.95
N CYS A 955 -0.34 -3.20 -8.72
CA CYS A 955 -0.49 -3.20 -10.19
C CYS A 955 -1.94 -3.50 -10.58
N ALA A 956 -2.63 -4.36 -9.84
CA ALA A 956 -4.02 -4.65 -10.14
C ALA A 956 -4.98 -3.50 -9.84
N LEU A 957 -4.74 -2.74 -8.79
CA LEU A 957 -5.47 -1.50 -8.51
C LEU A 957 -5.27 -0.46 -9.62
N ASP A 958 -4.04 -0.32 -10.10
CA ASP A 958 -3.69 0.66 -11.14
C ASP A 958 -4.33 0.31 -12.49
N GLU A 959 -4.34 -0.98 -12.87
CA GLU A 959 -4.81 -1.45 -14.19
C GLU A 959 -6.31 -1.76 -14.24
N SER A 960 -6.95 -2.04 -13.10
CA SER A 960 -8.41 -2.28 -13.03
C SER A 960 -9.26 -1.02 -13.21
N GLY A 961 -8.66 0.16 -13.05
CA GLY A 961 -9.34 1.45 -13.17
C GLY A 961 -10.12 1.88 -11.92
N VAL A 962 -10.04 1.15 -10.81
CA VAL A 962 -10.77 1.47 -9.55
C VAL A 962 -10.38 2.82 -8.93
N ASN A 963 -9.16 3.30 -9.22
CA ASN A 963 -8.62 4.57 -8.76
C ASN A 963 -8.91 5.76 -9.69
N ILE A 964 -9.60 5.58 -10.83
CA ILE A 964 -9.75 6.61 -11.87
C ILE A 964 -11.22 6.79 -12.30
N SER A 965 -11.78 7.99 -12.06
CA SER A 965 -12.90 8.51 -12.85
C SER A 965 -12.93 10.04 -12.79
N ILE A 966 -12.92 10.67 -13.97
CA ILE A 966 -13.33 12.08 -14.12
C ILE A 966 -14.30 12.28 -15.30
N ASP A 967 -14.23 11.50 -16.39
CA ASP A 967 -15.11 11.67 -17.57
C ASP A 967 -15.28 10.39 -18.44
N GLY A 968 -15.02 9.18 -17.91
CA GLY A 968 -15.26 7.93 -18.65
C GLY A 968 -14.28 7.58 -19.78
N ASP A 969 -13.30 8.42 -20.10
CA ASP A 969 -12.13 8.00 -20.87
C ASP A 969 -11.09 7.38 -19.93
N ARG A 970 -10.80 6.08 -20.14
CA ARG A 970 -9.93 5.19 -19.35
C ARG A 970 -8.43 5.57 -19.43
N ASN A 971 -8.13 6.86 -19.47
CA ASN A 971 -7.06 7.36 -20.30
C ASN A 971 -6.29 8.53 -19.67
N GLY A 972 -6.25 8.60 -18.34
CA GLY A 972 -5.16 9.30 -17.63
C GLY A 972 -3.79 8.64 -17.79
N PHE A 973 -3.79 7.36 -18.20
CA PHE A 973 -2.63 6.59 -18.65
C PHE A 973 -2.76 6.20 -20.13
N GLN A 974 -3.47 6.99 -20.96
CA GLN A 974 -3.42 6.78 -22.41
C GLN A 974 -1.94 6.91 -22.81
N ASP A 975 -1.38 5.83 -23.34
CA ASP A 975 0.04 5.66 -23.67
C ASP A 975 1.04 5.39 -22.52
N ILE A 976 0.59 5.27 -21.26
CA ILE A 976 1.38 4.65 -20.18
C ILE A 976 0.87 3.24 -19.99
N SER A 977 1.30 2.32 -20.87
CA SER A 977 1.22 0.90 -20.58
C SER A 977 2.37 0.52 -19.67
N ALA A 978 2.24 -0.56 -18.90
CA ALA A 978 3.33 -1.08 -18.08
C ALA A 978 4.62 -1.35 -18.91
N SER A 979 4.49 -1.54 -20.22
CA SER A 979 5.55 -1.70 -21.23
C SER A 979 6.17 -0.40 -21.74
N LYS A 980 5.54 0.76 -21.49
CA LYS A 980 5.95 2.10 -21.93
C LYS A 980 6.39 2.97 -20.75
N ASP A 981 6.93 2.40 -19.67
CA ASP A 981 7.44 3.12 -18.47
C ASP A 981 8.63 4.04 -18.80
N ARG A 982 8.36 5.09 -19.60
CA ARG A 982 9.27 6.09 -20.14
C ARG A 982 8.52 7.41 -20.14
N VAL A 983 9.00 8.36 -19.35
CA VAL A 983 8.64 9.77 -19.54
C VAL A 983 9.29 10.23 -20.85
N THR A 984 8.48 10.60 -21.85
CA THR A 984 9.00 11.04 -23.15
C THR A 984 8.89 12.56 -23.24
N LEU A 985 9.86 13.26 -22.66
CA LEU A 985 9.99 14.71 -22.84
C LEU A 985 10.45 15.01 -24.27
N ALA A 986 9.52 15.25 -25.19
CA ALA A 986 9.84 15.68 -26.55
C ALA A 986 10.05 17.20 -26.59
N HIS A 987 11.22 17.66 -27.06
CA HIS A 987 11.53 19.08 -27.16
C HIS A 987 11.19 19.65 -28.55
N LYS A 988 10.61 20.86 -28.61
CA LYS A 988 10.78 21.74 -29.79
C LYS A 988 11.00 23.23 -29.42
N ASN A 989 12.27 23.63 -29.53
CA ASN A 989 12.78 24.99 -29.78
C ASN A 989 12.82 26.06 -28.65
N ARG A 990 14.00 26.09 -27.99
CA ARG A 990 14.80 27.27 -27.54
C ARG A 990 14.80 27.63 -26.04
N ALA A 991 15.52 26.85 -25.22
CA ALA A 991 16.47 27.28 -24.17
C ALA A 991 17.28 26.04 -23.69
N PRO A 992 18.48 26.17 -23.07
CA PRO A 992 19.51 25.11 -23.07
C PRO A 992 19.28 23.95 -22.09
N ARG A 993 19.72 22.77 -22.55
CA ARG A 993 19.57 21.40 -22.05
C ARG A 993 20.41 21.06 -20.81
N ALA A 994 19.86 20.20 -19.94
CA ALA A 994 20.56 19.05 -19.38
C ALA A 994 19.83 17.79 -19.89
N ASP A 995 20.60 16.87 -20.49
CA ASP A 995 20.20 15.88 -21.49
C ASP A 995 19.08 14.92 -21.08
N VAL A 996 17.99 14.92 -21.85
CA VAL A 996 16.94 13.89 -21.84
C VAL A 996 16.66 13.52 -23.30
N ASP A 997 17.60 12.84 -23.95
CA ASP A 997 17.43 12.35 -25.31
C ASP A 997 17.65 10.82 -25.35
N GLY A 998 16.63 10.07 -24.90
CA GLY A 998 16.51 8.63 -25.14
C GLY A 998 15.97 8.29 -26.54
N GLY A 999 16.08 9.20 -27.50
CA GLY A 999 15.52 9.08 -28.85
C GLY A 999 16.53 9.27 -29.99
N ASP A 1000 17.53 10.15 -29.84
CA ASP A 1000 18.58 10.36 -30.85
C ASP A 1000 19.92 9.71 -30.44
N THR A 1001 20.30 8.66 -31.17
CA THR A 1001 21.54 7.90 -30.93
C THR A 1001 22.82 8.61 -31.40
N SER A 1002 22.71 9.80 -32.00
CA SER A 1002 23.86 10.51 -32.59
C SER A 1002 24.71 11.32 -31.60
N ASN A 1003 24.24 11.55 -30.36
CA ASN A 1003 24.93 12.36 -29.33
C ASN A 1003 25.16 11.63 -27.99
N GLN A 1004 25.32 10.30 -27.98
CA GLN A 1004 25.68 9.57 -26.76
C GLN A 1004 27.07 9.94 -26.23
N LEU A 1005 27.19 10.18 -24.91
CA LEU A 1005 28.49 10.16 -24.24
C LEU A 1005 29.12 8.77 -24.40
N PRO A 1006 30.44 8.64 -24.67
CA PRO A 1006 31.10 7.35 -24.95
C PRO A 1006 30.97 6.28 -23.85
N ASN A 1007 30.50 6.65 -22.66
CA ASN A 1007 30.41 5.87 -21.43
C ASN A 1007 28.98 5.70 -20.88
N ALA A 1008 27.94 6.13 -21.59
CA ALA A 1008 26.55 5.93 -21.20
C ALA A 1008 26.19 4.43 -21.16
N ASN A 1009 25.68 3.94 -20.03
CA ASN A 1009 25.32 2.54 -19.87
C ASN A 1009 23.86 2.32 -20.29
N ARG A 1010 23.67 1.62 -21.41
CA ARG A 1010 22.34 1.38 -22.00
C ARG A 1010 21.36 0.66 -21.08
N ARG A 1011 21.83 -0.07 -20.06
CA ARG A 1011 20.99 -0.82 -19.11
C ARG A 1011 20.31 0.04 -18.04
N HIS A 1012 20.71 1.31 -17.88
CA HIS A 1012 20.18 2.20 -16.86
C HIS A 1012 19.85 3.58 -17.45
N PRO A 1013 18.81 4.27 -16.96
CA PRO A 1013 18.56 5.65 -17.35
C PRO A 1013 19.68 6.59 -16.84
N ASP A 1014 20.26 7.40 -17.74
CA ASP A 1014 21.51 8.17 -17.57
C ASP A 1014 21.51 9.23 -16.46
N TRP A 1015 20.36 9.52 -15.83
CA TRP A 1015 20.31 10.41 -14.66
C TRP A 1015 21.07 9.83 -13.45
N ALA A 1016 21.37 8.51 -13.46
CA ALA A 1016 22.10 7.81 -12.41
C ALA A 1016 23.63 7.99 -12.44
N VAL A 1017 24.24 8.50 -13.53
CA VAL A 1017 25.72 8.51 -13.66
C VAL A 1017 26.32 9.90 -13.97
N THR A 1018 25.54 10.87 -14.46
CA THR A 1018 26.12 12.08 -15.09
C THR A 1018 25.75 13.43 -14.47
N SER A 1019 25.30 13.51 -13.21
CA SER A 1019 25.00 14.82 -12.58
C SER A 1019 26.27 15.63 -12.25
N ALA A 1020 26.93 16.16 -13.28
CA ALA A 1020 27.97 17.17 -13.19
C ALA A 1020 27.41 18.61 -13.15
N ASP A 1021 26.09 18.78 -13.24
CA ASP A 1021 25.41 20.07 -13.07
C ASP A 1021 24.62 20.17 -11.75
N ASN A 1022 25.01 21.18 -10.99
CA ASN A 1022 24.59 21.54 -9.64
C ASN A 1022 23.13 22.03 -9.55
N ASN A 1023 22.14 21.13 -9.42
CA ASN A 1023 21.02 21.27 -8.47
C ASN A 1023 20.11 20.02 -8.55
N TYR A 1024 20.02 19.23 -7.48
CA TYR A 1024 19.07 18.09 -7.41
C TYR A 1024 17.59 18.54 -7.34
N GLY A 1025 17.35 19.81 -7.03
CA GLY A 1025 16.03 20.43 -7.16
C GLY A 1025 15.62 20.71 -8.60
N ALA A 1026 16.57 20.70 -9.56
CA ALA A 1026 16.28 21.03 -10.96
C ALA A 1026 15.71 19.84 -11.73
N VAL A 1027 16.17 18.60 -11.57
CA VAL A 1027 15.72 17.50 -12.45
C VAL A 1027 14.25 17.13 -12.24
N ALA A 1028 13.74 17.20 -11.00
CA ALA A 1028 12.31 17.02 -10.73
C ALA A 1028 11.46 18.27 -11.03
N SER A 1029 12.06 19.47 -11.02
CA SER A 1029 11.38 20.70 -11.49
C SER A 1029 11.49 20.91 -13.01
N ILE A 1030 12.41 20.23 -13.68
CA ILE A 1030 12.60 20.19 -15.14
C ILE A 1030 11.63 19.18 -15.77
N LEU A 1031 11.18 18.15 -15.04
CA LEU A 1031 10.06 17.30 -15.46
C LEU A 1031 8.72 18.06 -15.51
N ALA A 1032 8.66 19.27 -14.99
CA ALA A 1032 7.58 20.23 -15.21
C ALA A 1032 8.05 21.34 -16.15
N ASP A 1033 8.44 20.97 -17.37
CA ASP A 1033 8.63 21.95 -18.45
C ASP A 1033 7.31 22.71 -18.69
N SER A 1034 7.37 23.93 -19.24
CA SER A 1034 6.16 24.72 -19.52
C SER A 1034 5.16 23.92 -20.36
N ASP A 1035 5.66 23.14 -21.32
CA ASP A 1035 4.82 22.34 -22.21
C ASP A 1035 4.11 21.21 -21.45
N MET A 1036 4.75 20.61 -20.44
CA MET A 1036 4.10 19.63 -19.54
C MET A 1036 2.96 20.27 -18.72
N LEU A 1037 3.06 21.56 -18.38
CA LEU A 1037 2.09 22.29 -17.54
C LEU A 1037 0.94 22.94 -18.32
N TYR A 1038 1.16 23.31 -19.59
CA TYR A 1038 0.19 24.05 -20.40
C TYR A 1038 -0.40 23.25 -21.57
N ASP A 1039 0.32 22.25 -22.10
CA ASP A 1039 -0.16 21.46 -23.23
C ASP A 1039 -1.13 20.36 -22.76
N ARG A 1040 -2.24 20.20 -23.48
CA ARG A 1040 -3.19 19.12 -23.22
C ARG A 1040 -2.60 17.75 -23.56
N GLU A 1041 -1.61 17.70 -24.44
CA GLU A 1041 -0.97 16.46 -24.92
C GLU A 1041 -0.11 15.77 -23.84
N PHE A 1042 0.47 16.52 -22.91
CA PHE A 1042 1.41 16.01 -21.89
C PHE A 1042 0.79 15.80 -20.48
N ARG A 1043 -0.50 16.11 -20.29
CA ARG A 1043 -1.23 15.87 -19.03
C ARG A 1043 -1.25 14.42 -18.52
N PRO A 1044 -1.25 13.37 -19.37
CA PRO A 1044 -1.22 11.97 -18.92
C PRO A 1044 0.07 11.59 -18.18
N GLU A 1045 1.18 12.28 -18.43
CA GLU A 1045 2.50 11.95 -17.86
C GLU A 1045 2.71 12.48 -16.42
N GLN A 1046 1.81 13.33 -15.91
CA GLN A 1046 1.94 13.94 -14.57
C GLN A 1046 1.53 13.01 -13.40
N GLY A 1047 0.88 11.89 -13.68
CA GLY A 1047 0.12 11.16 -12.66
C GLY A 1047 -1.06 11.99 -12.12
N TYR A 1048 -2.09 11.34 -11.57
CA TYR A 1048 -3.20 12.10 -10.99
C TYR A 1048 -2.78 12.79 -9.69
N ARG A 1049 -3.17 14.05 -9.56
CA ARG A 1049 -2.87 14.90 -8.40
C ARG A 1049 -3.65 14.55 -7.13
N SER A 1050 -4.10 13.30 -7.03
CA SER A 1050 -4.88 12.70 -5.95
C SER A 1050 -4.33 11.34 -5.51
N THR A 1051 -3.22 10.85 -6.08
CA THR A 1051 -2.63 9.56 -5.65
C THR A 1051 -2.28 9.58 -4.16
N GLY A 1052 -2.57 8.51 -3.43
CA GLY A 1052 -2.23 8.42 -2.01
C GLY A 1052 -3.05 9.29 -1.07
N ILE A 1053 -4.16 9.92 -1.50
CA ILE A 1053 -5.18 10.50 -0.58
C ILE A 1053 -6.16 9.40 -0.12
N PRO A 1054 -6.92 9.55 0.98
CA PRO A 1054 -7.79 8.49 1.49
C PRO A 1054 -8.77 7.88 0.47
N GLY A 1055 -9.22 8.65 -0.53
CA GLY A 1055 -10.05 8.15 -1.62
C GLY A 1055 -9.29 7.36 -2.71
N TRP A 1056 -7.98 7.54 -2.84
CA TRP A 1056 -7.14 6.74 -3.73
C TRP A 1056 -6.76 5.44 -3.03
N MET A 1057 -7.24 4.31 -3.54
CA MET A 1057 -6.98 3.02 -2.95
C MET A 1057 -5.53 2.60 -3.16
N LEU A 1058 -4.84 2.33 -2.05
CA LEU A 1058 -3.52 1.72 -2.04
C LEU A 1058 -3.63 0.24 -1.68
N GLN A 1059 -2.58 -0.51 -2.03
CA GLN A 1059 -2.43 -1.90 -1.67
C GLN A 1059 -2.56 -2.13 -0.15
N GLY A 1060 -2.05 -1.20 0.68
CA GLY A 1060 -2.19 -1.24 2.14
C GLY A 1060 -3.64 -1.22 2.62
N ASP A 1061 -4.53 -0.49 1.93
CA ASP A 1061 -5.95 -0.37 2.27
C ASP A 1061 -6.67 -1.72 2.07
N MET A 1062 -6.31 -2.46 1.02
CA MET A 1062 -6.82 -3.81 0.79
C MET A 1062 -6.26 -4.83 1.79
N LEU A 1063 -4.95 -4.76 2.06
CA LEU A 1063 -4.30 -5.69 2.98
C LEU A 1063 -4.84 -5.53 4.41
N GLN A 1064 -5.22 -4.33 4.83
CA GLN A 1064 -5.86 -4.10 6.13
C GLN A 1064 -7.15 -4.90 6.33
N VAL A 1065 -7.85 -5.27 5.25
CA VAL A 1065 -9.07 -6.07 5.33
C VAL A 1065 -8.79 -7.55 5.06
N LEU A 1066 -7.96 -7.84 4.05
CA LEU A 1066 -7.83 -9.19 3.47
C LEU A 1066 -6.73 -10.03 4.13
N GLU A 1067 -5.64 -9.40 4.61
CA GLU A 1067 -4.40 -10.07 5.02
C GLU A 1067 -4.60 -11.26 5.98
N PRO A 1068 -5.46 -11.20 7.03
CA PRO A 1068 -5.66 -12.33 7.94
C PRO A 1068 -6.17 -13.61 7.28
N SER A 1069 -6.79 -13.50 6.11
CA SER A 1069 -7.28 -14.65 5.33
C SER A 1069 -6.27 -15.12 4.28
N LEU A 1070 -5.22 -14.36 3.96
CA LEU A 1070 -4.34 -14.66 2.83
C LEU A 1070 -3.23 -15.66 3.22
N THR A 1071 -2.92 -16.56 2.29
CA THR A 1071 -1.81 -17.51 2.35
C THR A 1071 -1.27 -17.73 0.94
N VAL A 1072 -0.07 -18.30 0.80
CA VAL A 1072 0.48 -18.75 -0.50
C VAL A 1072 0.32 -20.24 -0.73
N ARG A 1073 -0.18 -20.96 0.27
CA ARG A 1073 -0.30 -22.41 0.29
C ARG A 1073 -1.65 -22.82 0.82
N SER A 1074 -2.06 -24.01 0.41
CA SER A 1074 -3.27 -24.63 0.92
C SER A 1074 -2.96 -25.73 1.92
N ASP A 1075 -3.78 -25.83 2.95
CA ASP A 1075 -3.69 -26.87 3.97
C ASP A 1075 -4.90 -27.81 3.95
N THR A 1076 -5.89 -27.53 3.08
CA THR A 1076 -7.07 -28.37 2.84
C THR A 1076 -7.11 -28.80 1.38
N PHE A 1077 -7.28 -30.10 1.16
CA PHE A 1077 -7.25 -30.71 -0.17
C PHE A 1077 -8.41 -31.69 -0.35
N ARG A 1078 -8.93 -31.75 -1.57
CA ARG A 1078 -9.88 -32.77 -2.02
C ARG A 1078 -9.16 -33.79 -2.88
N ILE A 1079 -9.22 -35.06 -2.50
CA ILE A 1079 -8.66 -36.14 -3.30
C ILE A 1079 -9.81 -36.92 -3.94
N ARG A 1080 -9.82 -37.02 -5.26
CA ARG A 1080 -10.67 -37.98 -5.98
C ARG A 1080 -9.81 -39.11 -6.53
N SER A 1081 -10.32 -40.33 -6.43
CA SER A 1081 -9.64 -41.54 -6.90
C SER A 1081 -10.59 -42.44 -7.68
N CYS A 1082 -10.03 -43.17 -8.63
CA CYS A 1082 -10.72 -44.17 -9.43
C CYS A 1082 -9.98 -45.50 -9.33
N GLY A 1083 -10.71 -46.60 -9.25
CA GLY A 1083 -10.19 -47.96 -9.35
C GLY A 1083 -11.00 -48.78 -10.35
N ARG A 1084 -10.30 -49.58 -11.17
CA ARG A 1084 -10.89 -50.50 -12.15
C ARG A 1084 -10.43 -51.93 -11.88
N SER A 1085 -11.32 -52.89 -12.08
CA SER A 1085 -11.03 -54.32 -12.12
C SER A 1085 -11.14 -54.82 -13.57
N TYR A 1086 -10.21 -55.68 -13.99
CA TYR A 1086 -10.13 -56.20 -15.34
C TYR A 1086 -10.30 -57.72 -15.39
N ASP A 1087 -10.84 -58.23 -16.50
CA ASP A 1087 -10.77 -59.66 -16.81
C ASP A 1087 -9.40 -60.04 -17.40
N ALA A 1088 -9.18 -61.34 -17.61
CA ALA A 1088 -7.92 -61.85 -18.16
C ALA A 1088 -7.60 -61.34 -19.60
N ALA A 1089 -8.58 -60.78 -20.31
CA ALA A 1089 -8.43 -60.17 -21.63
C ALA A 1089 -8.26 -58.63 -21.55
N GLY A 1090 -8.24 -58.05 -20.36
CA GLY A 1090 -8.10 -56.61 -20.13
C GLY A 1090 -9.40 -55.81 -20.24
N LYS A 1091 -10.57 -56.46 -20.27
CA LYS A 1091 -11.88 -55.78 -20.30
C LYS A 1091 -12.29 -55.33 -18.90
N ILE A 1092 -12.87 -54.14 -18.80
CA ILE A 1092 -13.38 -53.58 -17.55
C ILE A 1092 -14.56 -54.40 -17.02
N LEU A 1093 -14.40 -54.94 -15.80
CA LEU A 1093 -15.45 -55.66 -15.06
C LEU A 1093 -16.23 -54.75 -14.12
N ALA A 1094 -15.53 -53.83 -13.44
CA ALA A 1094 -16.13 -52.86 -12.54
C ALA A 1094 -15.24 -51.61 -12.39
N THR A 1095 -15.86 -50.47 -12.08
CA THR A 1095 -15.20 -49.20 -11.76
C THR A 1095 -15.75 -48.69 -10.43
N ALA A 1096 -14.90 -48.10 -9.59
CA ALA A 1096 -15.28 -47.46 -8.34
C ALA A 1096 -14.58 -46.11 -8.20
N TYR A 1097 -15.29 -45.10 -7.67
CA TYR A 1097 -14.77 -43.77 -7.41
C TYR A 1097 -14.90 -43.42 -5.93
N ALA A 1098 -13.90 -42.75 -5.36
CA ALA A 1098 -13.93 -42.26 -3.98
C ALA A 1098 -13.44 -40.82 -3.89
N GLU A 1099 -14.01 -40.08 -2.95
CA GLU A 1099 -13.62 -38.72 -2.59
C GLU A 1099 -13.22 -38.67 -1.12
N ALA A 1100 -12.12 -38.00 -0.82
CA ALA A 1100 -11.68 -37.73 0.54
C ALA A 1100 -11.30 -36.26 0.69
N ILE A 1101 -11.60 -35.67 1.85
CA ILE A 1101 -11.08 -34.36 2.23
C ILE A 1101 -9.95 -34.59 3.22
N VAL A 1102 -8.80 -34.01 2.93
CA VAL A 1102 -7.56 -34.18 3.69
C VAL A 1102 -7.11 -32.80 4.16
N GLN A 1103 -6.87 -32.68 5.46
CA GLN A 1103 -6.44 -31.43 6.09
C GLN A 1103 -5.10 -31.63 6.79
N ARG A 1104 -4.19 -30.68 6.57
CA ARG A 1104 -2.94 -30.58 7.30
C ARG A 1104 -3.20 -30.13 8.72
N GLN A 1105 -2.59 -30.82 9.67
CA GLN A 1105 -2.68 -30.52 11.09
C GLN A 1105 -1.47 -29.68 11.51
N VAL A 1106 -1.58 -29.04 12.66
CA VAL A 1106 -0.48 -28.26 13.23
C VAL A 1106 0.67 -29.15 13.70
N ASP A 1107 0.38 -30.39 14.11
CA ASP A 1107 1.40 -31.32 14.57
C ASP A 1107 2.33 -31.77 13.43
N TYR A 1108 3.62 -31.91 13.75
CA TYR A 1108 4.57 -32.61 12.90
C TYR A 1108 4.23 -34.10 12.74
N LEU A 1109 4.71 -34.73 11.67
CA LEU A 1109 4.47 -36.16 11.43
C LEU A 1109 5.09 -37.03 12.53
N ASP A 1110 6.34 -36.73 12.91
CA ASP A 1110 6.99 -37.29 14.08
C ASP A 1110 6.77 -36.35 15.28
N PRO A 1111 6.04 -36.80 16.33
CA PRO A 1111 5.67 -35.97 17.47
C PRO A 1111 6.83 -35.67 18.43
N SER A 1112 8.06 -36.13 18.14
CA SER A 1112 9.24 -35.78 18.96
C SER A 1112 9.67 -34.32 18.81
N ASN A 1113 9.31 -33.65 17.71
CA ASN A 1113 9.36 -32.19 17.61
C ASN A 1113 7.98 -31.62 18.00
N GLU A 1114 7.97 -30.63 18.89
CA GLU A 1114 6.77 -29.87 19.22
C GLU A 1114 6.29 -29.02 18.03
N PRO A 1115 5.00 -28.68 17.90
CA PRO A 1115 4.45 -27.95 16.75
C PRO A 1115 5.10 -26.59 16.44
N GLU A 1116 5.60 -25.91 17.47
CA GLU A 1116 6.29 -24.62 17.43
C GLU A 1116 7.81 -24.74 17.21
N SER A 1117 8.36 -25.97 17.15
CA SER A 1117 9.80 -26.17 16.93
C SER A 1117 10.25 -25.46 15.64
N PRO A 1118 11.34 -24.69 15.67
CA PRO A 1118 11.83 -24.00 14.49
C PRO A 1118 12.37 -25.00 13.46
N TYR A 1119 12.39 -24.60 12.18
CA TYR A 1119 12.75 -25.50 11.07
C TYR A 1119 14.15 -26.11 11.22
N ASN A 1120 15.12 -25.34 11.71
CA ASN A 1120 16.52 -25.75 11.91
C ASN A 1120 16.73 -26.75 13.07
N GLU A 1121 15.69 -27.01 13.88
CA GLU A 1121 15.71 -27.99 14.98
C GLU A 1121 14.88 -29.24 14.66
N LEU A 1122 14.33 -29.34 13.45
CA LEU A 1122 13.55 -30.50 13.04
C LEU A 1122 14.44 -31.73 12.87
N ASN A 1123 13.90 -32.87 13.26
CA ASN A 1123 14.52 -34.15 12.95
C ASN A 1123 14.41 -34.47 11.44
N SER A 1124 15.23 -35.39 10.94
CA SER A 1124 15.25 -35.76 9.51
C SER A 1124 13.91 -36.27 8.94
N VAL A 1125 12.99 -36.76 9.78
CA VAL A 1125 11.64 -37.18 9.36
C VAL A 1125 10.79 -35.94 9.08
N ASN A 1126 10.79 -34.97 10.00
CA ASN A 1126 10.01 -33.75 9.89
C ASN A 1126 10.59 -32.76 8.87
N GLU A 1127 11.90 -32.71 8.68
CA GLU A 1127 12.52 -31.97 7.56
C GLU A 1127 12.00 -32.48 6.21
N ARG A 1128 11.84 -33.81 6.08
CA ARG A 1128 11.45 -34.45 4.81
C ARG A 1128 9.95 -34.46 4.57
N PHE A 1129 9.15 -34.72 5.62
CA PHE A 1129 7.71 -34.94 5.50
C PHE A 1129 6.87 -33.85 6.16
N GLY A 1130 7.45 -32.98 7.00
CA GLY A 1130 6.77 -31.85 7.64
C GLY A 1130 5.57 -32.23 8.50
N ARG A 1131 4.51 -31.41 8.42
CA ARG A 1131 3.31 -31.55 9.26
C ARG A 1131 2.38 -32.65 8.77
N ARG A 1132 1.69 -33.29 9.71
CA ARG A 1132 0.82 -34.45 9.47
C ARG A 1132 -0.43 -34.06 8.68
N PHE A 1133 -0.78 -34.83 7.66
CA PHE A 1133 -2.11 -34.77 7.03
C PHE A 1133 -3.08 -35.79 7.63
N GLN A 1134 -4.34 -35.40 7.78
CA GLN A 1134 -5.42 -36.25 8.29
C GLN A 1134 -6.62 -36.23 7.35
N VAL A 1135 -7.22 -37.40 7.11
CA VAL A 1135 -8.50 -37.52 6.39
C VAL A 1135 -9.62 -37.11 7.34
N ILE A 1136 -10.33 -36.04 7.01
CA ILE A 1136 -11.45 -35.52 7.81
C ILE A 1136 -12.82 -35.96 7.26
N ALA A 1137 -12.89 -36.32 5.98
CA ALA A 1137 -14.10 -36.86 5.37
C ALA A 1137 -13.75 -37.89 4.27
N PHE A 1138 -14.59 -38.91 4.12
CA PHE A 1138 -14.47 -39.92 3.06
C PHE A 1138 -15.86 -40.34 2.57
N ARG A 1139 -16.03 -40.47 1.26
CA ARG A 1139 -17.24 -41.04 0.64
C ARG A 1139 -16.94 -41.77 -0.67
N TRP A 1140 -17.79 -42.74 -1.00
CA TRP A 1140 -17.85 -43.35 -2.33
C TRP A 1140 -18.69 -42.48 -3.24
N LEU A 1141 -18.22 -42.25 -4.47
CA LEU A 1141 -18.96 -41.52 -5.50
C LEU A 1141 -19.66 -42.51 -6.45
N SER A 1142 -20.87 -42.16 -6.86
CA SER A 1142 -21.56 -42.82 -7.97
C SER A 1142 -21.06 -42.31 -9.31
N GLU A 1143 -21.27 -43.07 -10.39
CA GLU A 1143 -20.90 -42.65 -11.74
C GLU A 1143 -21.67 -41.39 -12.20
N ASN A 1144 -22.86 -41.16 -11.63
CA ASN A 1144 -23.66 -39.96 -11.88
C ASN A 1144 -23.15 -38.71 -11.16
N GLU A 1145 -22.19 -38.85 -10.23
CA GLU A 1145 -21.52 -37.73 -9.57
C GLU A 1145 -20.20 -37.38 -10.24
N ILE A 1146 -19.78 -38.15 -11.24
CA ILE A 1146 -18.60 -37.83 -12.06
C ILE A 1146 -19.05 -36.89 -13.15
#